data_AF-A0A7K9VVM0-F1
#
_entry.id   AF-A0A7K9VVM0-F1
#
_cell.length_a   1.000
_cell.length_b   1.000
_cell.length_c   1.000
_cell.angle_alpha   90.00
_cell.angle_beta   90.00
_cell.angle_gamma   90.00
#
_symmetry.space_group_name_H-M   'P 1'
#
loop_
_entity.id
_entity.type
_entity.pdbx_description
1 polymer ?
#
loop_
_entity_poly.entity_id
_entity_poly.type
_entity_poly.pdbx_seq_one_letter_code
_entity_poly.pdbx_strand_id
1 'polypeptide(L)'
;VVHCRCSRCFSFPSKRRIIKRPRVLTFLNLPEDVLFHILKGLPAADILSVRTVHSHLKYLVDNHSSVWAHASFQDLWPSPNNLRMFERAAESGNFEAAVKLSLAYLYNEGLSITGHGRAEVNGIKASHYFSLAEHLNVCAVPFIWLFIRPPWSFSGSCCKAVVYESLKAECQLDKAQKGSILHSLAKVLNFFEDEGKRKESLEMLEESSKQGCLISSYLLWENNRKAAMSDPGRYLQSLRKLRDYAAKGCWEAQIALAKACGNGNQLGLEAKSSKEMVSQIFQASLPTHRQSIFTVQKGMSEIMRYILVDWLVEVATMKDFSSLCLHMTVGCVDRYLKLRPVSRARLQLLGIACMVICTRFISKEMLTIREAVWLTDNSYKYEELVRMMGEIISALEGKIRIPTILDYKEVLSSIVSLERRTLHLYSFICELSLLNTSLGVYSPARLAAAALLLAKILHGQAHPWTSQLSECTGFSQEDLLPCVLSLHQKCFHDDVPKDYRQVSLIAVKQRFEDERYEEIGKEQVMSYSQLCSLLGVKQEDPAPSPLHRNVVEIQTFLSSPSGKRAKRRREDSIQDDRGSFVTTPTAELSSQEESLLDNFLDWSLDSCSGYEGDQESEGEREGDVTSPSGILDVTVLYLDPAEHCGQDSSDEDSLPGEWDGSGAPHREGELPGAYLTPRNPNPEGSSGYSSVNTASPTSSVESSPGAPPKPTSALPQGNAMNRELCQPHYLHRRQVKRKNMAEHTEERLNLGFLSL
;
A
#
# COMPACT_ATOMS: atom_id res chain seq x y z
N VAL A 1 -0.57 98.82 -10.13
CA VAL A 1 -1.94 98.65 -10.68
C VAL A 1 -2.79 97.98 -9.61
N VAL A 2 -4.01 98.47 -9.35
CA VAL A 2 -4.93 97.85 -8.37
C VAL A 2 -5.80 96.83 -9.09
N HIS A 3 -5.68 95.54 -8.74
CA HIS A 3 -6.49 94.49 -9.36
C HIS A 3 -7.88 94.38 -8.70
N CYS A 4 -8.91 94.50 -9.53
CA CYS A 4 -10.32 94.47 -9.12
C CYS A 4 -10.73 93.07 -8.60
N ARG A 5 -11.29 93.02 -7.38
CA ARG A 5 -11.80 91.79 -6.75
C ARG A 5 -13.28 91.50 -7.07
N CYS A 6 -13.73 91.74 -8.32
CA CYS A 6 -15.12 91.42 -8.69
C CYS A 6 -15.29 89.94 -9.05
N SER A 7 -16.47 89.38 -8.77
CA SER A 7 -16.79 87.96 -8.98
C SER A 7 -16.80 87.50 -10.44
N ARG A 8 -16.76 88.42 -11.41
CA ARG A 8 -16.63 88.10 -12.84
C ARG A 8 -15.19 87.80 -13.29
N CYS A 9 -14.19 88.18 -12.49
CA CYS A 9 -12.77 87.94 -12.82
C CYS A 9 -12.22 86.62 -12.26
N PHE A 10 -12.93 85.95 -11.34
CA PHE A 10 -12.60 84.62 -10.84
C PHE A 10 -13.44 83.56 -11.55
N SER A 11 -12.98 83.10 -12.71
CA SER A 11 -13.48 81.87 -13.31
C SER A 11 -13.09 80.68 -12.42
N PHE A 12 -14.07 80.13 -11.69
CA PHE A 12 -13.87 78.89 -10.94
C PHE A 12 -13.35 77.81 -11.90
N PRO A 13 -12.18 77.19 -11.63
CA PRO A 13 -11.78 76.00 -12.37
C PRO A 13 -12.85 74.94 -12.11
N SER A 14 -13.50 74.46 -13.18
CA SER A 14 -14.54 73.45 -13.07
C SER A 14 -13.97 72.25 -12.31
N LYS A 15 -14.69 71.79 -11.28
CA LYS A 15 -14.24 70.70 -10.40
C LYS A 15 -14.04 69.44 -11.24
N ARG A 16 -12.81 69.23 -11.74
CA ARG A 16 -12.37 67.96 -12.33
C ARG A 16 -12.63 66.91 -11.25
N ARG A 17 -13.64 66.07 -11.46
CA ARG A 17 -13.82 64.86 -10.66
C ARG A 17 -12.56 64.04 -10.86
N ILE A 18 -11.65 64.08 -9.88
CA ILE A 18 -10.55 63.12 -9.80
C ILE A 18 -11.22 61.80 -9.53
N ILE A 19 -11.51 61.07 -10.61
CA ILE A 19 -11.85 59.65 -10.53
C ILE A 19 -10.62 59.01 -9.91
N LYS A 20 -10.69 58.71 -8.61
CA LYS A 20 -9.72 57.83 -7.96
C LYS A 20 -9.73 56.56 -8.80
N ARG A 21 -8.66 56.32 -9.56
CA ARG A 21 -8.47 55.03 -10.21
C ARG A 21 -8.63 53.97 -9.12
N PRO A 22 -9.41 52.89 -9.34
CA PRO A 22 -9.50 51.82 -8.36
C PRO A 22 -8.07 51.38 -8.02
N ARG A 23 -7.79 51.13 -6.74
CA ARG A 23 -6.48 50.62 -6.33
C ARG A 23 -6.24 49.34 -7.12
N VAL A 24 -5.22 49.35 -7.99
CA VAL A 24 -4.81 48.15 -8.72
C VAL A 24 -4.19 47.22 -7.67
N LEU A 25 -4.99 46.26 -7.20
CA LEU A 25 -4.53 45.23 -6.29
C LEU A 25 -3.68 44.25 -7.08
N THR A 26 -2.37 44.47 -7.05
CA THR A 26 -1.36 43.51 -7.51
C THR A 26 -1.33 42.28 -6.61
N PHE A 27 -0.82 41.16 -7.13
CA PHE A 27 -0.65 39.90 -6.39
C PHE A 27 0.04 40.10 -5.02
N LEU A 28 1.07 40.94 -4.98
CA LEU A 28 1.82 41.32 -3.77
C LEU A 28 1.01 42.11 -2.71
N ASN A 29 -0.26 42.44 -2.99
CA ASN A 29 -1.14 43.18 -2.07
C ASN A 29 -2.17 42.24 -1.40
N LEU A 30 -2.09 40.93 -1.65
CA LEU A 30 -2.87 39.90 -0.98
C LEU A 30 -2.29 39.64 0.42
N PRO A 31 -3.11 39.28 1.43
CA PRO A 31 -2.62 38.82 2.72
C PRO A 31 -1.70 37.60 2.58
N GLU A 32 -0.74 37.45 3.49
CA GLU A 32 0.23 36.34 3.44
C GLU A 32 -0.45 34.97 3.48
N ASP A 33 -1.55 34.79 4.22
CA ASP A 33 -2.36 33.56 4.21
C ASP A 33 -2.84 33.15 2.80
N VAL A 34 -3.21 34.14 1.98
CA VAL A 34 -3.66 33.94 0.60
C VAL A 34 -2.47 33.66 -0.31
N LEU A 35 -1.34 34.34 -0.10
CA LEU A 35 -0.09 34.05 -0.81
C LEU A 35 0.41 32.63 -0.50
N PHE A 36 0.39 32.20 0.76
CA PHE A 36 0.70 30.83 1.15
C PHE A 36 -0.27 29.84 0.53
N HIS A 37 -1.58 30.08 0.56
CA HIS A 37 -2.56 29.18 -0.07
C HIS A 37 -2.33 29.01 -1.58
N ILE A 38 -1.92 30.08 -2.27
CA ILE A 38 -1.55 30.03 -3.69
C ILE A 38 -0.22 29.30 -3.89
N LEU A 39 0.82 29.58 -3.08
CA LEU A 39 2.12 28.90 -3.14
C LEU A 39 2.01 27.39 -2.89
N LYS A 40 1.12 26.95 -1.97
CA LYS A 40 0.81 25.52 -1.73
C LYS A 40 0.23 24.81 -2.96
N GLY A 41 -0.37 25.54 -3.89
CA GLY A 41 -0.93 25.00 -5.13
C GLY A 41 0.06 24.87 -6.29
N LEU A 42 1.32 25.30 -6.10
CA LEU A 42 2.33 25.31 -7.16
C LEU A 42 3.23 24.05 -7.14
N PRO A 43 3.64 23.55 -8.32
CA PRO A 43 4.78 22.63 -8.44
C PRO A 43 6.06 23.24 -7.84
N ALA A 44 6.94 22.39 -7.29
CA ALA A 44 8.19 22.85 -6.67
C ALA A 44 9.10 23.65 -7.64
N ALA A 45 9.08 23.35 -8.94
CA ALA A 45 9.78 24.12 -9.98
C ALA A 45 9.21 25.54 -10.17
N ASP A 46 7.89 25.71 -10.04
CA ASP A 46 7.24 27.01 -10.14
C ASP A 46 7.46 27.84 -8.87
N ILE A 47 7.54 27.22 -7.70
CA ILE A 47 7.93 27.87 -6.44
C ILE A 47 9.33 28.49 -6.55
N LEU A 48 10.31 27.77 -7.13
CA LEU A 48 11.63 28.33 -7.42
C LEU A 48 11.57 29.49 -8.42
N SER A 49 10.70 29.43 -9.42
CA SER A 49 10.49 30.53 -10.37
C SER A 49 9.92 31.76 -9.66
N VAL A 50 8.85 31.60 -8.87
CA VAL A 50 8.21 32.67 -8.09
C VAL A 50 9.17 33.32 -7.09
N ARG A 51 10.05 32.53 -6.45
CA ARG A 51 11.13 33.01 -5.56
C ARG A 51 12.05 34.03 -6.24
N THR A 52 12.25 33.97 -7.56
CA THR A 52 13.10 34.93 -8.29
C THR A 52 12.41 36.24 -8.66
N VAL A 53 11.07 36.31 -8.62
CA VAL A 53 10.30 37.43 -9.19
C VAL A 53 10.30 38.67 -8.29
N HIS A 54 10.31 38.52 -6.96
CA HIS A 54 10.21 39.66 -6.04
C HIS A 54 10.81 39.35 -4.66
N SER A 55 11.39 40.35 -3.99
CA SER A 55 12.06 40.21 -2.68
C SER A 55 11.14 39.66 -1.58
N HIS A 56 9.89 40.13 -1.51
CA HIS A 56 8.90 39.60 -0.57
C HIS A 56 8.51 38.14 -0.88
N LEU A 57 8.40 37.76 -2.16
CA LEU A 57 8.11 36.36 -2.54
C LEU A 57 9.31 35.45 -2.26
N LYS A 58 10.54 35.95 -2.46
CA LYS A 58 11.76 35.30 -1.97
C LYS A 58 11.70 35.10 -0.46
N TYR A 59 11.35 36.13 0.32
CA TYR A 59 11.24 36.04 1.77
C TYR A 59 10.22 34.97 2.20
N LEU A 60 9.02 34.95 1.62
CA LEU A 60 8.00 33.95 1.94
C LEU A 60 8.48 32.52 1.64
N VAL A 61 9.09 32.29 0.46
CA VAL A 61 9.62 30.98 0.05
C VAL A 61 10.88 30.59 0.86
N ASP A 62 11.70 31.54 1.29
CA ASP A 62 12.94 31.25 2.01
C ASP A 62 12.82 31.17 3.53
N ASN A 63 11.75 31.68 4.15
CA ASN A 63 11.60 31.63 5.62
C ASN A 63 10.46 30.72 6.11
N HIS A 64 9.49 30.37 5.27
CA HIS A 64 8.32 29.57 5.71
C HIS A 64 8.39 28.12 5.21
N SER A 65 8.66 27.19 6.13
CA SER A 65 8.62 25.74 5.90
C SER A 65 7.27 25.27 5.35
N SER A 66 6.18 25.94 5.73
CA SER A 66 4.81 25.64 5.28
C SER A 66 4.61 25.67 3.76
N VAL A 67 5.43 26.44 3.02
CA VAL A 67 5.46 26.42 1.54
C VAL A 67 6.00 25.08 1.05
N TRP A 68 7.17 24.67 1.57
CA TRP A 68 7.86 23.46 1.15
C TRP A 68 7.19 22.18 1.63
N ALA A 69 6.53 22.21 2.78
CA ALA A 69 5.72 21.11 3.33
C ALA A 69 4.59 20.65 2.40
N HIS A 70 4.07 21.54 1.54
CA HIS A 70 2.93 21.27 0.65
C HIS A 70 3.29 21.34 -0.84
N ALA A 71 4.51 21.76 -1.19
CA ALA A 71 4.98 21.83 -2.58
C ALA A 71 4.86 20.46 -3.26
N SER A 72 4.18 20.36 -4.40
CA SER A 72 4.13 19.06 -5.11
C SER A 72 5.36 18.87 -6.00
N PHE A 73 5.90 17.66 -5.95
CA PHE A 73 7.05 17.21 -6.73
C PHE A 73 6.63 16.26 -7.87
N GLN A 74 5.38 16.36 -8.33
CA GLN A 74 4.84 15.48 -9.36
C GLN A 74 5.71 15.49 -10.63
N ASP A 75 6.04 14.30 -11.13
CA ASP A 75 6.89 14.09 -12.31
C ASP A 75 8.31 14.68 -12.18
N LEU A 76 8.70 15.14 -10.97
CA LEU A 76 10.05 15.48 -10.57
C LEU A 76 10.64 14.35 -9.72
N TRP A 77 11.93 14.08 -9.93
CA TRP A 77 12.71 13.11 -9.15
C TRP A 77 14.00 13.76 -8.58
N PRO A 78 14.52 13.30 -7.43
CA PRO A 78 15.79 13.75 -6.89
C PRO A 78 16.97 13.56 -7.85
N SER A 79 17.81 14.57 -7.95
CA SER A 79 19.01 14.64 -8.77
C SER A 79 19.99 15.65 -8.17
N PRO A 80 21.31 15.62 -8.46
CA PRO A 80 22.27 16.60 -7.95
C PRO A 80 21.85 18.06 -8.15
N ASN A 81 21.12 18.36 -9.22
CA ASN A 81 20.68 19.72 -9.58
C ASN A 81 19.51 20.24 -8.72
N ASN A 82 18.67 19.34 -8.17
CA ASN A 82 17.48 19.69 -7.40
C ASN A 82 17.46 19.09 -5.97
N LEU A 83 18.50 18.34 -5.57
CA LEU A 83 18.57 17.61 -4.31
C LEU A 83 18.24 18.49 -3.10
N ARG A 84 18.89 19.65 -2.97
CA ARG A 84 18.64 20.62 -1.88
C ARG A 84 17.18 21.07 -1.76
N MET A 85 16.41 21.05 -2.84
CA MET A 85 14.99 21.38 -2.85
C MET A 85 14.14 20.25 -2.27
N PHE A 86 14.46 19.00 -2.63
CA PHE A 86 13.85 17.81 -2.05
C PHE A 86 14.20 17.66 -0.56
N GLU A 87 15.49 17.79 -0.20
CA GLU A 87 15.95 17.67 1.19
C GLU A 87 15.25 18.72 2.06
N ARG A 88 15.26 20.00 1.65
CA ARG A 88 14.53 21.08 2.33
C ARG A 88 13.03 20.79 2.51
N ALA A 89 12.38 20.20 1.51
CA ALA A 89 10.95 19.91 1.59
C ALA A 89 10.65 18.73 2.52
N ALA A 90 11.44 17.66 2.47
CA ALA A 90 11.32 16.53 3.39
C ALA A 90 11.46 17.00 4.84
N GLU A 91 12.53 17.74 5.17
CA GLU A 91 12.74 18.33 6.51
C GLU A 91 11.66 19.37 6.90
N SER A 92 10.96 19.96 5.93
CA SER A 92 9.80 20.83 6.17
C SER A 92 8.50 20.04 6.43
N GLY A 93 8.52 18.71 6.36
CA GLY A 93 7.37 17.83 6.58
C GLY A 93 6.65 17.36 5.30
N ASN A 94 7.32 17.37 4.14
CA ASN A 94 6.73 16.94 2.87
C ASN A 94 6.89 15.42 2.64
N PHE A 95 5.80 14.67 2.75
CA PHE A 95 5.78 13.22 2.53
C PHE A 95 6.17 12.81 1.09
N GLU A 96 5.75 13.58 0.07
CA GLU A 96 6.12 13.29 -1.33
C GLU A 96 7.63 13.40 -1.54
N ALA A 97 8.28 14.42 -0.96
CA ALA A 97 9.72 14.58 -1.03
C ALA A 97 10.49 13.50 -0.25
N ALA A 98 10.04 13.16 0.97
CA ALA A 98 10.67 12.13 1.80
C ALA A 98 10.65 10.74 1.14
N VAL A 99 9.49 10.31 0.60
CA VAL A 99 9.35 9.04 -0.13
C VAL A 99 10.22 8.99 -1.40
N LYS A 100 10.26 10.08 -2.16
CA LYS A 100 11.08 10.14 -3.38
C LYS A 100 12.57 10.11 -3.05
N LEU A 101 13.01 10.78 -1.99
CA LEU A 101 14.40 10.73 -1.51
C LEU A 101 14.80 9.34 -0.99
N SER A 102 13.99 8.72 -0.15
CA SER A 102 14.35 7.42 0.44
C SER A 102 14.53 6.34 -0.63
N LEU A 103 13.66 6.32 -1.65
CA LEU A 103 13.76 5.41 -2.79
C LEU A 103 14.91 5.78 -3.75
N ALA A 104 15.16 7.07 -4.00
CA ALA A 104 16.30 7.53 -4.79
C ALA A 104 17.65 7.11 -4.18
N TYR A 105 17.82 7.24 -2.87
CA TYR A 105 19.01 6.75 -2.16
C TYR A 105 19.05 5.22 -2.13
N LEU A 106 17.96 4.53 -1.74
CA LEU A 106 17.90 3.07 -1.60
C LEU A 106 18.33 2.35 -2.89
N TYR A 107 17.80 2.81 -4.03
CA TYR A 107 18.03 2.22 -5.35
C TYR A 107 19.12 2.92 -6.16
N ASN A 108 19.81 3.93 -5.59
CA ASN A 108 20.82 4.75 -6.26
C ASN A 108 20.32 5.34 -7.61
N GLU A 109 19.08 5.84 -7.62
CA GLU A 109 18.41 6.37 -8.80
C GLU A 109 18.42 7.91 -8.77
N GLY A 110 18.81 8.54 -9.88
CA GLY A 110 18.93 10.00 -10.01
C GLY A 110 20.14 10.62 -9.29
N LEU A 111 20.68 9.96 -8.25
CA LEU A 111 21.73 10.48 -7.38
C LEU A 111 23.10 9.84 -7.66
N SER A 112 24.07 10.66 -8.08
CA SER A 112 25.38 10.23 -8.56
C SER A 112 26.42 10.08 -7.44
N ILE A 113 26.29 9.06 -6.59
CA ILE A 113 27.28 8.73 -5.55
C ILE A 113 28.26 7.68 -6.10
N THR A 114 29.46 8.11 -6.50
CA THR A 114 30.50 7.26 -7.11
C THR A 114 31.65 6.98 -6.12
N GLY A 115 31.80 5.73 -5.68
CA GLY A 115 32.92 5.30 -4.84
C GLY A 115 32.62 4.03 -4.02
N HIS A 116 33.62 3.57 -3.28
CA HIS A 116 33.43 2.62 -2.18
C HIS A 116 32.56 3.26 -1.07
N GLY A 117 31.90 2.45 -0.24
CA GLY A 117 31.00 2.94 0.82
C GLY A 117 29.62 3.42 0.33
N ARG A 118 29.34 3.43 -1.00
CA ARG A 118 28.03 3.87 -1.56
C ARG A 118 26.83 3.27 -0.82
N ALA A 119 26.80 1.95 -0.61
CA ALA A 119 25.66 1.27 0.01
C ALA A 119 25.42 1.67 1.47
N GLU A 120 26.49 2.06 2.18
CA GLU A 120 26.43 2.52 3.56
C GLU A 120 25.89 3.96 3.63
N VAL A 121 26.50 4.89 2.87
CA VAL A 121 26.08 6.29 2.81
C VAL A 121 24.64 6.43 2.27
N ASN A 122 24.31 5.69 1.21
CA ASN A 122 22.94 5.64 0.69
C ASN A 122 21.97 5.00 1.67
N GLY A 123 22.37 3.93 2.37
CA GLY A 123 21.52 3.24 3.33
C GLY A 123 21.18 4.11 4.54
N ILE A 124 22.16 4.81 5.11
CA ILE A 124 21.94 5.77 6.21
C ILE A 124 21.01 6.90 5.77
N LYS A 125 21.24 7.49 4.58
CA LYS A 125 20.35 8.54 4.05
C LYS A 125 18.94 8.05 3.72
N ALA A 126 18.81 6.85 3.15
CA ALA A 126 17.51 6.24 2.90
C ALA A 126 16.77 5.95 4.21
N SER A 127 17.47 5.47 5.26
CA SER A 127 16.93 5.26 6.61
C SER A 127 16.32 6.54 7.18
N HIS A 128 17.06 7.65 7.15
CA HIS A 128 16.59 8.96 7.63
C HIS A 128 15.28 9.38 6.95
N TYR A 129 15.26 9.40 5.60
CA TYR A 129 14.05 9.81 4.87
C TYR A 129 12.90 8.79 4.95
N PHE A 130 13.17 7.50 5.18
CA PHE A 130 12.13 6.51 5.49
C PHE A 130 11.53 6.71 6.88
N SER A 131 12.35 6.93 7.91
CA SER A 131 11.87 7.27 9.26
C SER A 131 11.02 8.53 9.22
N LEU A 132 11.48 9.58 8.55
CA LEU A 132 10.74 10.82 8.37
C LEU A 132 9.39 10.61 7.64
N ALA A 133 9.36 9.78 6.61
CA ALA A 133 8.11 9.47 5.89
C ALA A 133 7.08 8.71 6.76
N GLU A 134 7.50 7.78 7.61
CA GLU A 134 6.61 7.10 8.57
C GLU A 134 6.13 8.06 9.67
N HIS A 135 7.00 8.91 10.21
CA HIS A 135 6.64 9.92 11.22
C HIS A 135 5.62 10.95 10.69
N LEU A 136 5.67 11.28 9.40
CA LEU A 136 4.69 12.16 8.75
C LEU A 136 3.34 11.49 8.45
N ASN A 137 3.23 10.16 8.62
CA ASN A 137 2.09 9.37 8.15
C ASN A 137 1.58 8.36 9.20
N VAL A 138 1.55 8.78 10.47
CA VAL A 138 1.22 7.98 11.67
C VAL A 138 -0.09 7.18 11.57
N CYS A 139 -1.03 7.58 10.71
CA CYS A 139 -2.32 6.91 10.52
C CYS A 139 -2.37 5.91 9.34
N ALA A 140 -1.28 5.71 8.59
CA ALA A 140 -1.20 4.70 7.54
C ALA A 140 -0.71 3.35 8.08
N VAL A 141 -0.80 2.31 7.25
CA VAL A 141 -0.09 1.04 7.47
C VAL A 141 1.38 1.26 7.12
N PRO A 142 2.34 0.93 8.01
CA PRO A 142 3.77 1.12 7.73
C PRO A 142 4.20 0.35 6.49
N PHE A 143 5.10 0.94 5.70
CA PHE A 143 5.40 0.51 4.33
C PHE A 143 6.90 0.32 4.03
N ILE A 144 7.82 0.82 4.87
CA ILE A 144 9.29 0.68 4.64
C ILE A 144 9.67 -0.77 4.33
N TRP A 145 9.12 -1.72 5.09
CA TRP A 145 9.43 -3.16 5.01
C TRP A 145 9.23 -3.78 3.63
N LEU A 146 8.48 -3.15 2.73
CA LEU A 146 8.27 -3.59 1.35
C LEU A 146 9.52 -3.41 0.47
N PHE A 147 10.33 -2.41 0.78
CA PHE A 147 11.49 -1.99 -0.02
C PHE A 147 12.81 -2.55 0.51
N ILE A 148 12.86 -2.89 1.80
CA ILE A 148 14.04 -3.47 2.48
C ILE A 148 13.90 -4.98 2.72
N ARG A 149 13.03 -5.67 1.96
CA ARG A 149 12.84 -7.13 2.07
C ARG A 149 14.18 -7.89 1.86
N PRO A 150 14.40 -9.01 2.58
CA PRO A 150 15.51 -9.92 2.33
C PRO A 150 15.18 -10.90 1.18
N PRO A 151 16.16 -11.67 0.65
CA PRO A 151 17.56 -11.76 1.07
C PRO A 151 18.39 -10.50 0.82
N TRP A 152 19.40 -10.30 1.67
CA TRP A 152 20.41 -9.27 1.51
C TRP A 152 21.76 -9.89 1.17
N SER A 153 22.62 -9.14 0.48
CA SER A 153 23.96 -9.59 0.09
C SER A 153 24.86 -9.79 1.32
N PHE A 154 25.39 -11.01 1.49
CA PHE A 154 26.35 -11.34 2.56
C PHE A 154 27.67 -10.56 2.49
N SER A 155 27.90 -9.84 1.39
CA SER A 155 29.08 -8.97 1.16
C SER A 155 29.16 -7.75 2.07
N GLY A 156 28.13 -7.47 2.89
CA GLY A 156 28.00 -6.24 3.68
C GLY A 156 27.60 -5.01 2.85
N SER A 157 27.74 -5.03 1.53
CA SER A 157 27.47 -3.90 0.64
C SER A 157 25.99 -3.75 0.20
N CYS A 158 25.04 -4.16 1.04
CA CYS A 158 23.61 -4.12 0.72
C CYS A 158 22.89 -2.91 1.33
N CYS A 159 22.46 -1.97 0.48
CA CYS A 159 21.75 -0.75 0.89
C CYS A 159 20.48 -1.07 1.74
N LYS A 160 19.71 -2.10 1.34
CA LYS A 160 18.52 -2.59 2.07
C LYS A 160 18.84 -3.04 3.50
N ALA A 161 19.98 -3.71 3.71
CA ALA A 161 20.42 -4.15 5.03
C ALA A 161 20.89 -2.97 5.90
N VAL A 162 21.60 -2.01 5.33
CA VAL A 162 22.04 -0.80 6.06
C VAL A 162 20.84 0.02 6.53
N VAL A 163 19.78 0.15 5.72
CA VAL A 163 18.53 0.79 6.17
C VAL A 163 17.92 0.04 7.35
N TYR A 164 17.85 -1.29 7.29
CA TYR A 164 17.29 -2.08 8.39
C TYR A 164 18.07 -1.89 9.70
N GLU A 165 19.40 -2.03 9.69
CA GLU A 165 20.22 -1.87 10.90
C GLU A 165 20.25 -0.41 11.39
N SER A 166 20.19 0.57 10.49
CA SER A 166 20.08 2.00 10.85
C SER A 166 18.77 2.30 11.58
N LEU A 167 17.63 1.86 11.04
CA LEU A 167 16.32 1.98 11.70
C LEU A 167 16.26 1.19 13.02
N LYS A 168 16.95 0.05 13.11
CA LYS A 168 17.06 -0.75 14.33
C LYS A 168 17.91 -0.06 15.42
N ALA A 169 18.97 0.63 15.04
CA ALA A 169 19.77 1.46 15.95
C ALA A 169 19.01 2.72 16.39
N GLU A 170 18.31 3.39 15.46
CA GLU A 170 17.41 4.51 15.76
C GLU A 170 16.36 4.12 16.82
N CYS A 171 15.76 2.92 16.70
CA CYS A 171 14.82 2.37 17.68
C CYS A 171 15.40 2.17 19.09
N GLN A 172 16.72 2.07 19.26
CA GLN A 172 17.36 1.87 20.56
C GLN A 172 17.77 3.17 21.25
N LEU A 173 18.07 4.22 20.49
CA LEU A 173 18.69 5.45 21.01
C LEU A 173 17.69 6.47 21.57
N ASP A 174 16.56 6.65 20.90
CA ASP A 174 15.57 7.69 21.24
C ASP A 174 14.19 7.09 21.64
N LYS A 175 13.40 7.86 22.39
CA LYS A 175 12.15 7.48 23.05
C LYS A 175 10.87 8.00 22.36
N ALA A 176 10.95 8.48 21.12
CA ALA A 176 9.79 8.91 20.34
C ALA A 176 8.85 7.75 19.94
N GLN A 177 7.73 8.08 19.29
CA GLN A 177 6.71 7.11 18.85
C GLN A 177 7.16 6.33 17.61
N LYS A 178 7.82 5.18 17.80
CA LYS A 178 8.42 4.36 16.73
C LYS A 178 7.59 3.12 16.37
N GLY A 179 6.30 3.13 16.69
CA GLY A 179 5.39 2.01 16.44
C GLY A 179 5.39 1.55 14.96
N SER A 180 5.50 2.48 14.02
CA SER A 180 5.58 2.21 12.57
C SER A 180 6.91 1.59 12.14
N ILE A 181 8.03 2.10 12.66
CA ILE A 181 9.37 1.60 12.35
C ILE A 181 9.55 0.19 12.93
N LEU A 182 9.19 -0.02 14.21
CA LEU A 182 9.23 -1.33 14.86
C LEU A 182 8.32 -2.37 14.17
N HIS A 183 7.16 -1.95 13.65
CA HIS A 183 6.32 -2.82 12.81
C HIS A 183 7.06 -3.23 11.53
N SER A 184 7.71 -2.28 10.85
CA SER A 184 8.46 -2.56 9.62
C SER A 184 9.65 -3.49 9.87
N LEU A 185 10.43 -3.27 10.94
CA LEU A 185 11.53 -4.16 11.32
C LEU A 185 11.04 -5.59 11.62
N ALA A 186 9.95 -5.73 12.37
CA ALA A 186 9.33 -7.03 12.62
C ALA A 186 8.82 -7.70 11.34
N LYS A 187 8.18 -6.94 10.43
CA LYS A 187 7.73 -7.44 9.13
C LYS A 187 8.89 -7.95 8.27
N VAL A 188 10.06 -7.32 8.33
CA VAL A 188 11.30 -7.81 7.69
C VAL A 188 11.77 -9.13 8.32
N LEU A 189 11.78 -9.22 9.66
CA LEU A 189 12.22 -10.43 10.36
C LEU A 189 11.38 -11.67 10.04
N ASN A 190 10.08 -11.51 9.78
CA ASN A 190 9.18 -12.60 9.39
C ASN A 190 9.48 -13.26 8.02
N PHE A 191 10.42 -12.73 7.23
CA PHE A 191 10.88 -13.37 5.99
C PHE A 191 12.08 -14.32 6.20
N PHE A 192 12.67 -14.37 7.39
CA PHE A 192 13.68 -15.37 7.73
C PHE A 192 13.05 -16.58 8.41
N GLU A 193 13.54 -17.78 8.12
CA GLU A 193 13.06 -19.04 8.72
C GLU A 193 13.71 -19.37 10.08
N ASP A 194 14.52 -18.45 10.60
CA ASP A 194 15.19 -18.60 11.90
C ASP A 194 14.25 -18.32 13.08
N GLU A 195 14.15 -19.28 14.01
CA GLU A 195 13.30 -19.18 15.21
C GLU A 195 13.72 -18.04 16.15
N GLY A 196 15.02 -17.67 16.17
CA GLY A 196 15.52 -16.53 16.93
C GLY A 196 14.98 -15.21 16.40
N LYS A 197 15.10 -14.98 15.09
CA LYS A 197 14.51 -13.84 14.37
C LYS A 197 12.99 -13.82 14.45
N ARG A 198 12.33 -14.97 14.44
CA ARG A 198 10.88 -15.07 14.63
C ARG A 198 10.46 -14.66 16.05
N LYS A 199 11.28 -14.91 17.07
CA LYS A 199 11.08 -14.40 18.44
C LYS A 199 11.34 -12.90 18.54
N GLU A 200 12.45 -12.41 17.98
CA GLU A 200 12.77 -10.97 17.90
C GLU A 200 11.65 -10.17 17.20
N SER A 201 11.07 -10.73 16.13
CA SER A 201 9.91 -10.14 15.45
C SER A 201 8.69 -9.99 16.36
N LEU A 202 8.40 -10.97 17.22
CA LEU A 202 7.25 -10.91 18.13
C LEU A 202 7.49 -9.85 19.22
N GLU A 203 8.71 -9.77 19.75
CA GLU A 203 9.11 -8.74 20.73
C GLU A 203 9.01 -7.32 20.14
N MET A 204 9.46 -7.13 18.90
CA MET A 204 9.28 -5.87 18.16
C MET A 204 7.81 -5.53 17.89
N LEU A 205 6.96 -6.52 17.54
CA LEU A 205 5.51 -6.30 17.37
C LEU A 205 4.84 -5.93 18.71
N GLU A 206 5.23 -6.55 19.82
CA GLU A 206 4.69 -6.22 21.15
C GLU A 206 5.04 -4.79 21.55
N GLU A 207 6.28 -4.35 21.34
CA GLU A 207 6.70 -2.98 21.62
C GLU A 207 6.02 -1.97 20.66
N SER A 208 5.97 -2.29 19.36
CA SER A 208 5.20 -1.54 18.37
C SER A 208 3.71 -1.37 18.78
N SER A 209 3.10 -2.43 19.32
CA SER A 209 1.73 -2.40 19.83
C SER A 209 1.57 -1.60 21.12
N LYS A 210 2.58 -1.56 22.00
CA LYS A 210 2.58 -0.69 23.21
C LYS A 210 2.63 0.79 22.81
N GLN A 211 3.37 1.10 21.75
CA GLN A 211 3.49 2.45 21.17
C GLN A 211 2.30 2.84 20.27
N GLY A 212 1.21 2.06 20.27
CA GLY A 212 -0.06 2.42 19.64
C GLY A 212 -0.27 1.92 18.21
N CYS A 213 0.68 1.16 17.62
CA CYS A 213 0.55 0.64 16.27
C CYS A 213 -0.56 -0.44 16.17
N LEU A 214 -1.76 -0.02 15.76
CA LEU A 214 -2.96 -0.85 15.76
C LEU A 214 -2.85 -2.10 14.87
N ILE A 215 -2.13 -2.01 13.75
CA ILE A 215 -1.88 -3.15 12.86
C ILE A 215 -0.93 -4.18 13.49
N SER A 216 0.03 -3.76 14.32
CA SER A 216 0.82 -4.69 15.15
C SER A 216 -0.04 -5.38 16.21
N SER A 217 -0.97 -4.65 16.85
CA SER A 217 -1.94 -5.25 17.78
C SER A 217 -2.80 -6.34 17.09
N TYR A 218 -3.22 -6.11 15.84
CA TYR A 218 -3.94 -7.09 15.04
C TYR A 218 -3.06 -8.31 14.67
N LEU A 219 -1.83 -8.12 14.19
CA LEU A 219 -0.93 -9.24 13.83
C LEU A 219 -0.58 -10.12 15.04
N LEU A 220 -0.36 -9.53 16.22
CA LEU A 220 -0.18 -10.28 17.46
C LEU A 220 -1.41 -11.11 17.83
N TRP A 221 -2.61 -10.57 17.61
CA TRP A 221 -3.86 -11.31 17.81
C TRP A 221 -4.00 -12.45 16.81
N GLU A 222 -3.69 -12.22 15.52
CA GLU A 222 -3.80 -13.21 14.46
C GLU A 222 -2.86 -14.40 14.68
N ASN A 223 -1.61 -14.12 15.05
CA ASN A 223 -0.61 -15.13 15.44
C ASN A 223 -1.10 -15.96 16.64
N ASN A 224 -1.62 -15.31 17.68
CA ASN A 224 -2.10 -15.99 18.89
C ASN A 224 -3.49 -16.65 18.73
N ARG A 225 -4.22 -16.39 17.64
CA ARG A 225 -5.61 -16.88 17.42
C ARG A 225 -5.73 -18.40 17.55
N LYS A 226 -4.78 -19.17 17.00
CA LYS A 226 -4.78 -20.64 17.09
C LYS A 226 -4.63 -21.13 18.54
N ALA A 227 -3.74 -20.51 19.32
CA ALA A 227 -3.54 -20.84 20.73
C ALA A 227 -4.68 -20.32 21.63
N ALA A 228 -5.38 -19.26 21.23
CA ALA A 228 -6.57 -18.79 21.94
C ALA A 228 -7.77 -19.73 21.78
N MET A 229 -7.94 -20.36 20.60
CA MET A 229 -9.06 -21.27 20.31
C MET A 229 -9.05 -22.59 21.12
N SER A 230 -7.98 -22.93 21.84
CA SER A 230 -7.94 -24.15 22.66
C SER A 230 -8.58 -24.02 24.05
N ASP A 231 -8.89 -22.80 24.50
CA ASP A 231 -9.54 -22.55 25.79
C ASP A 231 -10.68 -21.51 25.60
N PRO A 232 -11.94 -21.83 25.97
CA PRO A 232 -13.06 -20.90 25.81
C PRO A 232 -12.86 -19.53 26.49
N GLY A 233 -12.15 -19.48 27.64
CA GLY A 233 -11.88 -18.23 28.35
C GLY A 233 -10.95 -17.30 27.58
N ARG A 234 -9.79 -17.81 27.17
CA ARG A 234 -8.82 -17.12 26.30
C ARG A 234 -9.43 -16.77 24.94
N TYR A 235 -10.26 -17.64 24.38
CA TYR A 235 -10.94 -17.38 23.11
C TYR A 235 -11.89 -16.18 23.21
N LEU A 236 -12.74 -16.11 24.23
CA LEU A 236 -13.62 -14.96 24.48
C LEU A 236 -12.83 -13.67 24.76
N GLN A 237 -11.71 -13.75 25.49
CA GLN A 237 -10.83 -12.58 25.70
C GLN A 237 -10.16 -12.12 24.38
N SER A 238 -9.76 -13.06 23.54
CA SER A 238 -9.18 -12.81 22.22
C SER A 238 -10.18 -12.11 21.29
N LEU A 239 -11.44 -12.57 21.27
CA LEU A 239 -12.51 -11.93 20.49
C LEU A 239 -12.89 -10.53 21.01
N ARG A 240 -12.81 -10.28 22.32
CA ARG A 240 -12.97 -8.91 22.86
C ARG A 240 -11.90 -7.97 22.32
N LYS A 241 -10.61 -8.38 22.36
CA LYS A 241 -9.51 -7.60 21.75
C LYS A 241 -9.76 -7.30 20.27
N LEU A 242 -10.19 -8.31 19.50
CA LEU A 242 -10.51 -8.13 18.07
C LEU A 242 -11.58 -7.05 17.84
N ARG A 243 -12.70 -7.12 18.58
CA ARG A 243 -13.76 -6.11 18.52
C ARG A 243 -13.25 -4.72 18.91
N ASP A 244 -12.40 -4.64 19.92
CA ASP A 244 -11.83 -3.38 20.39
C ASP A 244 -10.81 -2.79 19.39
N TYR A 245 -10.18 -3.62 18.54
CA TYR A 245 -9.37 -3.15 17.39
C TYR A 245 -10.24 -2.73 16.20
N ALA A 246 -11.32 -3.47 15.91
CA ALA A 246 -12.28 -3.13 14.87
C ALA A 246 -12.97 -1.78 15.14
N ALA A 247 -13.31 -1.50 16.40
CA ALA A 247 -13.85 -0.23 16.87
C ALA A 247 -12.86 0.95 16.78
N LYS A 248 -11.55 0.68 16.77
CA LYS A 248 -10.49 1.68 16.53
C LYS A 248 -10.23 1.93 15.04
N GLY A 249 -10.97 1.31 14.14
CA GLY A 249 -10.87 1.53 12.68
C GLY A 249 -9.92 0.59 11.93
N CYS A 250 -9.38 -0.46 12.56
CA CYS A 250 -8.67 -1.51 11.82
C CYS A 250 -9.69 -2.33 11.02
N TRP A 251 -9.67 -2.15 9.70
CA TRP A 251 -10.62 -2.79 8.80
C TRP A 251 -10.31 -4.30 8.64
N GLU A 252 -9.05 -4.71 8.77
CA GLU A 252 -8.67 -6.12 8.84
C GLU A 252 -9.33 -6.80 10.05
N ALA A 253 -9.32 -6.13 11.21
CA ALA A 253 -10.01 -6.58 12.41
C ALA A 253 -11.54 -6.60 12.23
N GLN A 254 -12.13 -5.66 11.50
CA GLN A 254 -13.56 -5.67 11.15
C GLN A 254 -13.91 -6.90 10.29
N ILE A 255 -13.15 -7.15 9.21
CA ILE A 255 -13.38 -8.32 8.34
C ILE A 255 -13.17 -9.65 9.10
N ALA A 256 -12.15 -9.75 9.94
CA ALA A 256 -11.92 -10.92 10.79
C ALA A 256 -13.02 -11.11 11.85
N LEU A 257 -13.55 -10.03 12.43
CA LEU A 257 -14.68 -10.05 13.38
C LEU A 257 -15.96 -10.51 12.70
N ALA A 258 -16.24 -10.00 11.49
CA ALA A 258 -17.40 -10.40 10.72
C ALA A 258 -17.38 -11.90 10.37
N LYS A 259 -16.20 -12.46 10.04
CA LYS A 259 -16.01 -13.92 9.85
C LYS A 259 -16.29 -14.72 11.13
N ALA A 260 -15.86 -14.23 12.29
CA ALA A 260 -16.11 -14.87 13.59
C ALA A 260 -17.59 -14.82 14.01
N CYS A 261 -18.31 -13.75 13.66
CA CYS A 261 -19.77 -13.66 13.81
C CYS A 261 -20.51 -14.65 12.91
N GLY A 262 -20.11 -14.73 11.62
CA GLY A 262 -20.78 -15.53 10.60
C GLY A 262 -20.74 -17.03 10.85
N ASN A 263 -19.58 -17.55 11.29
CA ASN A 263 -19.33 -18.98 11.45
C ASN A 263 -19.94 -19.57 12.75
N GLY A 264 -21.25 -19.41 12.94
CA GLY A 264 -22.00 -20.07 14.02
C GLY A 264 -21.92 -19.40 15.40
N ASN A 265 -21.82 -18.06 15.46
CA ASN A 265 -21.95 -17.29 16.71
C ASN A 265 -20.91 -17.66 17.81
N GLN A 266 -19.64 -17.82 17.41
CA GLN A 266 -18.54 -18.26 18.27
C GLN A 266 -18.24 -17.30 19.44
N LEU A 267 -18.81 -16.09 19.40
CA LEU A 267 -18.72 -15.06 20.43
C LEU A 267 -19.60 -15.29 21.67
N GLY A 268 -20.58 -16.21 21.61
CA GLY A 268 -21.58 -16.38 22.67
C GLY A 268 -22.52 -15.18 22.86
N LEU A 269 -22.59 -14.29 21.87
CA LEU A 269 -23.55 -13.19 21.81
C LEU A 269 -24.97 -13.70 21.51
N GLU A 270 -25.96 -12.83 21.60
CA GLU A 270 -27.24 -13.11 20.95
C GLU A 270 -27.07 -13.14 19.44
N ALA A 271 -27.68 -14.13 18.77
CA ALA A 271 -27.56 -14.31 17.32
C ALA A 271 -27.98 -13.07 16.52
N LYS A 272 -28.88 -12.24 17.07
CA LYS A 272 -29.26 -10.93 16.51
C LYS A 272 -28.10 -9.94 16.51
N SER A 273 -27.41 -9.78 17.65
CA SER A 273 -26.28 -8.84 17.78
C SER A 273 -25.10 -9.23 16.88
N SER A 274 -24.81 -10.53 16.75
CA SER A 274 -23.79 -11.03 15.83
C SER A 274 -24.12 -10.70 14.36
N LYS A 275 -25.40 -10.77 13.95
CA LYS A 275 -25.86 -10.40 12.61
C LYS A 275 -25.80 -8.88 12.38
N GLU A 276 -26.28 -8.09 13.34
CA GLU A 276 -26.22 -6.62 13.32
C GLU A 276 -24.77 -6.12 13.15
N MET A 277 -23.80 -6.78 13.78
CA MET A 277 -22.37 -6.44 13.67
C MET A 277 -21.79 -6.71 12.27
N VAL A 278 -22.14 -7.84 11.63
CA VAL A 278 -21.76 -8.09 10.23
C VAL A 278 -22.43 -7.08 9.30
N SER A 279 -23.71 -6.78 9.55
CA SER A 279 -24.52 -5.86 8.74
C SER A 279 -23.92 -4.45 8.75
N GLN A 280 -23.53 -3.93 9.91
CA GLN A 280 -22.83 -2.65 10.03
C GLN A 280 -21.55 -2.58 9.16
N ILE A 281 -20.78 -3.68 9.09
CA ILE A 281 -19.52 -3.74 8.31
C ILE A 281 -19.79 -3.82 6.80
N PHE A 282 -20.91 -4.43 6.38
CA PHE A 282 -21.34 -4.45 4.98
C PHE A 282 -21.95 -3.10 4.55
N GLN A 283 -22.79 -2.48 5.38
CA GLN A 283 -23.40 -1.17 5.09
C GLN A 283 -22.41 0.00 5.17
N ALA A 284 -21.34 -0.10 5.96
CA ALA A 284 -20.25 0.89 5.97
C ALA A 284 -19.37 0.86 4.69
N SER A 285 -19.56 -0.12 3.81
CA SER A 285 -18.80 -0.23 2.56
C SER A 285 -19.28 0.80 1.53
N LEU A 286 -18.41 1.76 1.18
CA LEU A 286 -18.73 2.85 0.24
C LEU A 286 -18.50 2.47 -1.23
N PRO A 287 -19.24 3.06 -2.19
CA PRO A 287 -18.96 2.92 -3.62
C PRO A 287 -17.56 3.38 -4.01
N THR A 288 -16.95 2.69 -4.97
CA THR A 288 -15.58 3.03 -5.41
C THR A 288 -15.52 4.18 -6.40
N HIS A 289 -16.63 4.55 -7.04
CA HIS A 289 -16.75 5.60 -8.06
C HIS A 289 -15.63 5.56 -9.12
N ARG A 290 -15.29 4.38 -9.66
CA ARG A 290 -14.22 4.20 -10.66
C ARG A 290 -14.33 5.16 -11.86
N GLN A 291 -15.54 5.47 -12.32
CA GLN A 291 -15.76 6.40 -13.44
C GLN A 291 -15.19 7.82 -13.21
N SER A 292 -14.93 8.24 -11.96
CA SER A 292 -14.28 9.54 -11.70
C SER A 292 -12.84 9.63 -12.21
N ILE A 293 -12.19 8.49 -12.52
CA ILE A 293 -10.88 8.43 -13.18
C ILE A 293 -10.84 9.33 -14.43
N PHE A 294 -11.90 9.29 -15.26
CA PHE A 294 -11.92 9.97 -16.56
C PHE A 294 -12.15 11.49 -16.48
N THR A 295 -12.41 12.06 -15.30
CA THR A 295 -12.41 13.52 -15.11
C THR A 295 -10.98 14.07 -15.01
N VAL A 296 -10.05 13.25 -14.50
CA VAL A 296 -8.61 13.54 -14.41
C VAL A 296 -7.90 13.09 -15.68
N GLN A 297 -8.17 11.86 -16.14
CA GLN A 297 -7.49 11.23 -17.29
C GLN A 297 -8.08 11.67 -18.64
N LYS A 298 -7.97 12.96 -18.96
CA LYS A 298 -8.56 13.60 -20.17
C LYS A 298 -8.14 13.02 -21.53
N GLY A 299 -7.15 12.12 -21.56
CA GLY A 299 -6.65 11.43 -22.77
C GLY A 299 -6.75 9.90 -22.72
N MET A 300 -7.51 9.33 -21.78
CA MET A 300 -7.66 7.88 -21.58
C MET A 300 -9.12 7.45 -21.73
N SER A 301 -9.37 6.28 -22.33
CA SER A 301 -10.72 5.68 -22.42
C SER A 301 -10.87 4.47 -21.49
N GLU A 302 -12.12 4.06 -21.23
CA GLU A 302 -12.39 2.83 -20.49
C GLU A 302 -11.73 1.60 -21.13
N ILE A 303 -11.66 1.55 -22.47
CA ILE A 303 -11.01 0.48 -23.23
C ILE A 303 -9.50 0.42 -22.95
N MET A 304 -8.80 1.56 -22.83
CA MET A 304 -7.38 1.56 -22.47
C MET A 304 -7.13 0.96 -21.09
N ARG A 305 -8.02 1.24 -20.12
CA ARG A 305 -7.95 0.60 -18.80
C ARG A 305 -8.31 -0.88 -18.87
N TYR A 306 -9.30 -1.28 -19.67
CA TYR A 306 -9.68 -2.68 -19.85
C TYR A 306 -8.50 -3.50 -20.38
N ILE A 307 -7.84 -3.04 -21.45
CA ILE A 307 -6.65 -3.69 -22.02
C ILE A 307 -5.52 -3.79 -20.98
N LEU A 308 -5.28 -2.73 -20.18
CA LEU A 308 -4.30 -2.80 -19.10
C LEU A 308 -4.64 -3.89 -18.06
N VAL A 309 -5.90 -3.97 -17.63
CA VAL A 309 -6.30 -4.93 -16.59
C VAL A 309 -6.31 -6.36 -17.12
N ASP A 310 -6.70 -6.59 -18.38
CA ASP A 310 -6.63 -7.91 -19.02
C ASP A 310 -5.16 -8.39 -19.11
N TRP A 311 -4.24 -7.55 -19.57
CA TRP A 311 -2.80 -7.85 -19.56
C TRP A 311 -2.24 -8.10 -18.14
N LEU A 312 -2.70 -7.35 -17.12
CA LEU A 312 -2.32 -7.64 -15.74
C LEU A 312 -2.87 -8.98 -15.23
N VAL A 313 -3.96 -9.51 -15.80
CA VAL A 313 -4.45 -10.87 -15.53
C VAL A 313 -3.55 -11.91 -16.21
N GLU A 314 -3.11 -11.68 -17.44
CA GLU A 314 -2.12 -12.54 -18.11
C GLU A 314 -0.85 -12.67 -17.27
N VAL A 315 -0.26 -11.54 -16.84
CA VAL A 315 0.94 -11.51 -15.99
C VAL A 315 0.69 -12.19 -14.64
N ALA A 316 -0.45 -11.91 -13.99
CA ALA A 316 -0.81 -12.56 -12.73
C ALA A 316 -1.09 -14.06 -12.87
N THR A 317 -1.33 -14.56 -14.09
CA THR A 317 -1.55 -15.99 -14.36
C THR A 317 -0.24 -16.69 -14.68
N MET A 318 0.62 -16.10 -15.51
CA MET A 318 1.96 -16.60 -15.81
C MET A 318 2.89 -16.63 -14.58
N LYS A 319 2.65 -15.77 -13.58
CA LYS A 319 3.39 -15.74 -12.29
C LYS A 319 2.61 -16.38 -11.12
N ASP A 320 1.50 -17.07 -11.40
CA ASP A 320 0.56 -17.68 -10.44
C ASP A 320 0.16 -16.79 -9.23
N PHE A 321 0.19 -15.47 -9.42
CA PHE A 321 -0.19 -14.52 -8.38
C PHE A 321 -1.67 -14.66 -8.04
N SER A 322 -1.98 -14.64 -6.75
CA SER A 322 -3.36 -14.79 -6.27
C SER A 322 -4.30 -13.70 -6.80
N SER A 323 -5.58 -14.05 -6.95
CA SER A 323 -6.65 -13.09 -7.29
C SER A 323 -6.65 -11.87 -6.34
N LEU A 324 -6.27 -12.04 -5.06
CA LEU A 324 -6.13 -10.94 -4.11
C LEU A 324 -5.01 -9.95 -4.47
N CYS A 325 -3.93 -10.44 -5.06
CA CYS A 325 -2.86 -9.59 -5.59
C CYS A 325 -3.29 -8.80 -6.82
N LEU A 326 -4.03 -9.43 -7.73
CA LEU A 326 -4.64 -8.76 -8.87
C LEU A 326 -5.64 -7.67 -8.42
N HIS A 327 -6.56 -8.00 -7.50
CA HIS A 327 -7.55 -7.07 -6.96
C HIS A 327 -6.89 -5.86 -6.26
N MET A 328 -5.80 -6.08 -5.49
CA MET A 328 -5.02 -4.97 -4.92
C MET A 328 -4.29 -4.15 -6.00
N THR A 329 -3.67 -4.80 -6.98
CA THR A 329 -2.96 -4.14 -8.09
C THR A 329 -3.89 -3.19 -8.84
N VAL A 330 -5.05 -3.69 -9.29
CA VAL A 330 -6.08 -2.88 -9.97
C VAL A 330 -6.62 -1.79 -9.04
N GLY A 331 -6.78 -2.07 -7.74
CA GLY A 331 -7.17 -1.08 -6.73
C GLY A 331 -6.14 0.04 -6.51
N CYS A 332 -4.84 -0.22 -6.67
CA CYS A 332 -3.79 0.79 -6.65
C CYS A 332 -3.81 1.64 -7.94
N VAL A 333 -3.91 1.00 -9.10
CA VAL A 333 -4.05 1.68 -10.41
C VAL A 333 -5.28 2.60 -10.42
N ASP A 334 -6.45 2.11 -10.02
CA ASP A 334 -7.71 2.87 -9.98
C ASP A 334 -7.68 4.07 -9.02
N ARG A 335 -6.84 4.04 -7.98
CA ARG A 335 -6.68 5.17 -7.05
C ARG A 335 -5.64 6.16 -7.55
N TYR A 336 -4.51 5.69 -8.05
CA TYR A 336 -3.48 6.57 -8.63
C TYR A 336 -4.05 7.40 -9.80
N LEU A 337 -4.83 6.76 -10.69
CA LEU A 337 -5.49 7.41 -11.83
C LEU A 337 -6.58 8.43 -11.44
N LYS A 338 -6.98 8.54 -10.17
CA LYS A 338 -7.86 9.62 -9.67
C LYS A 338 -7.10 10.82 -9.10
N LEU A 339 -5.79 10.70 -8.91
CA LEU A 339 -4.97 11.68 -8.20
C LEU A 339 -3.92 12.32 -9.10
N ARG A 340 -3.29 11.54 -10.00
CA ARG A 340 -2.23 12.01 -10.90
C ARG A 340 -2.60 11.74 -12.36
N PRO A 341 -2.47 12.72 -13.28
CA PRO A 341 -2.66 12.48 -14.71
C PRO A 341 -1.56 11.55 -15.25
N VAL A 342 -1.93 10.63 -16.15
CA VAL A 342 -1.01 9.64 -16.73
C VAL A 342 -1.09 9.69 -18.25
N SER A 343 0.06 9.85 -18.90
CA SER A 343 0.13 9.71 -20.35
C SER A 343 -0.08 8.25 -20.75
N ARG A 344 -0.77 8.02 -21.87
CA ARG A 344 -1.00 6.68 -22.46
C ARG A 344 0.25 5.81 -22.45
N ALA A 345 1.41 6.39 -22.81
CA ALA A 345 2.70 5.70 -22.88
C ALA A 345 3.27 5.26 -21.51
N ARG A 346 2.75 5.75 -20.37
CA ARG A 346 3.13 5.34 -19.00
C ARG A 346 2.07 4.47 -18.30
N LEU A 347 0.97 4.11 -18.98
CA LEU A 347 -0.14 3.39 -18.37
C LEU A 347 0.23 1.92 -18.05
N GLN A 348 1.01 1.25 -18.90
CA GLN A 348 1.55 -0.09 -18.61
C GLN A 348 2.60 -0.05 -17.48
N LEU A 349 3.49 0.96 -17.49
CA LEU A 349 4.47 1.21 -16.42
C LEU A 349 3.80 1.38 -15.05
N LEU A 350 2.71 2.16 -14.97
CA LEU A 350 1.89 2.27 -13.75
C LEU A 350 1.35 0.89 -13.32
N GLY A 351 0.74 0.13 -14.24
CA GLY A 351 0.15 -1.17 -13.94
C GLY A 351 1.16 -2.15 -13.34
N ILE A 352 2.32 -2.31 -13.99
CA ILE A 352 3.34 -3.26 -13.53
C ILE A 352 4.06 -2.77 -12.27
N ALA A 353 4.30 -1.47 -12.09
CA ALA A 353 4.83 -0.92 -10.84
C ALA A 353 3.86 -1.08 -9.67
N CYS A 354 2.54 -0.95 -9.89
CA CYS A 354 1.53 -1.33 -8.90
C CYS A 354 1.60 -2.82 -8.55
N MET A 355 1.88 -3.71 -9.51
CA MET A 355 2.00 -5.15 -9.26
C MET A 355 3.27 -5.48 -8.45
N VAL A 356 4.41 -4.84 -8.74
CA VAL A 356 5.63 -4.96 -7.91
C VAL A 356 5.33 -4.57 -6.45
N ILE A 357 4.65 -3.45 -6.21
CA ILE A 357 4.27 -3.01 -4.86
C ILE A 357 3.28 -3.99 -4.20
N CYS A 358 2.26 -4.48 -4.92
CA CYS A 358 1.22 -5.34 -4.34
C CYS A 358 1.67 -6.79 -4.10
N THR A 359 2.55 -7.34 -4.96
CA THR A 359 3.17 -8.66 -4.72
C THR A 359 4.08 -8.61 -3.50
N ARG A 360 4.90 -7.55 -3.37
CA ARG A 360 5.72 -7.28 -2.17
C ARG A 360 4.90 -7.16 -0.88
N PHE A 361 3.66 -6.71 -0.97
CA PHE A 361 2.76 -6.55 0.18
C PHE A 361 2.09 -7.87 0.61
N ILE A 362 1.56 -8.66 -0.32
CA ILE A 362 0.76 -9.86 0.01
C ILE A 362 1.63 -11.12 0.12
N SER A 363 2.60 -11.29 -0.77
CA SER A 363 3.14 -12.61 -1.11
C SER A 363 4.56 -12.83 -0.58
N LYS A 364 4.92 -14.10 -0.36
CA LYS A 364 6.31 -14.52 -0.13
C LYS A 364 7.12 -14.33 -1.41
N GLU A 365 6.70 -14.96 -2.49
CA GLU A 365 7.25 -14.75 -3.84
C GLU A 365 6.75 -13.41 -4.39
N MET A 366 7.64 -12.57 -4.90
CA MET A 366 7.32 -11.21 -5.31
C MET A 366 7.89 -10.90 -6.69
N LEU A 367 7.23 -10.00 -7.43
CA LEU A 367 7.75 -9.53 -8.71
C LEU A 367 8.91 -8.56 -8.45
N THR A 368 10.11 -8.88 -8.95
CA THR A 368 11.26 -7.96 -8.91
C THR A 368 11.14 -6.86 -9.96
N ILE A 369 11.85 -5.76 -9.76
CA ILE A 369 11.93 -4.65 -10.73
C ILE A 369 12.52 -5.14 -12.06
N ARG A 370 13.52 -6.04 -12.01
CA ARG A 370 14.18 -6.60 -13.20
C ARG A 370 13.23 -7.49 -14.02
N GLU A 371 12.44 -8.35 -13.37
CA GLU A 371 11.37 -9.09 -14.04
C GLU A 371 10.27 -8.17 -14.58
N ALA A 372 9.87 -7.15 -13.82
CA ALA A 372 8.84 -6.21 -14.26
C ALA A 372 9.24 -5.42 -15.52
N VAL A 373 10.53 -5.07 -15.65
CA VAL A 373 11.12 -4.53 -16.88
C VAL A 373 11.03 -5.55 -18.01
N TRP A 374 11.48 -6.79 -17.78
CA TRP A 374 11.46 -7.88 -18.77
C TRP A 374 10.04 -8.22 -19.27
N LEU A 375 9.04 -8.22 -18.37
CA LEU A 375 7.62 -8.45 -18.69
C LEU A 375 6.99 -7.38 -19.59
N THR A 376 7.65 -6.22 -19.77
CA THR A 376 7.25 -5.19 -20.74
C THR A 376 8.09 -5.24 -22.02
N ASP A 377 8.76 -6.36 -22.28
CA ASP A 377 9.86 -6.56 -23.24
C ASP A 377 10.93 -5.45 -23.19
N ASN A 378 11.19 -4.89 -22.00
CA ASN A 378 12.08 -3.75 -21.79
C ASN A 378 11.59 -2.42 -22.42
N SER A 379 10.27 -2.24 -22.58
CA SER A 379 9.65 -0.96 -22.99
C SER A 379 9.95 0.20 -22.04
N TYR A 380 10.22 -0.13 -20.77
CA TYR A 380 10.63 0.80 -19.72
C TYR A 380 11.91 0.30 -19.06
N LYS A 381 12.70 1.23 -18.54
CA LYS A 381 13.93 0.90 -17.81
C LYS A 381 13.69 0.67 -16.32
N TYR A 382 14.70 0.09 -15.68
CA TYR A 382 14.79 -0.08 -14.23
C TYR A 382 14.55 1.24 -13.49
N GLU A 383 15.18 2.33 -13.92
CA GLU A 383 15.04 3.65 -13.28
C GLU A 383 13.61 4.20 -13.39
N GLU A 384 12.96 4.00 -14.54
CA GLU A 384 11.58 4.45 -14.76
C GLU A 384 10.59 3.73 -13.84
N LEU A 385 10.84 2.45 -13.55
CA LEU A 385 10.01 1.67 -12.64
C LEU A 385 10.27 2.04 -11.17
N VAL A 386 11.51 2.30 -10.78
CA VAL A 386 11.85 2.88 -9.46
C VAL A 386 11.14 4.23 -9.25
N ARG A 387 11.22 5.14 -10.24
CA ARG A 387 10.50 6.43 -10.22
C ARG A 387 9.00 6.24 -10.10
N MET A 388 8.43 5.33 -10.89
CA MET A 388 7.00 5.04 -10.88
C MET A 388 6.53 4.49 -9.52
N MET A 389 7.32 3.63 -8.87
CA MET A 389 7.01 3.18 -7.51
C MET A 389 7.01 4.36 -6.51
N GLY A 390 7.96 5.29 -6.60
CA GLY A 390 7.99 6.47 -5.73
C GLY A 390 6.82 7.43 -5.96
N GLU A 391 6.39 7.62 -7.22
CA GLU A 391 5.14 8.33 -7.53
C GLU A 391 3.92 7.61 -6.92
N ILE A 392 3.83 6.28 -7.04
CA ILE A 392 2.69 5.50 -6.49
C ILE A 392 2.62 5.60 -4.96
N ILE A 393 3.74 5.40 -4.25
CA ILE A 393 3.74 5.44 -2.77
C ILE A 393 3.46 6.85 -2.26
N SER A 394 4.03 7.88 -2.88
CA SER A 394 3.78 9.28 -2.48
C SER A 394 2.33 9.70 -2.76
N ALA A 395 1.80 9.43 -3.95
CA ALA A 395 0.43 9.79 -4.33
C ALA A 395 -0.64 8.98 -3.58
N LEU A 396 -0.34 7.76 -3.11
CA LEU A 396 -1.27 6.95 -2.30
C LEU A 396 -1.04 7.09 -0.79
N GLU A 397 -0.17 7.99 -0.33
CA GLU A 397 0.15 8.20 1.09
C GLU A 397 0.49 6.86 1.81
N GLY A 398 1.25 5.98 1.15
CA GLY A 398 1.58 4.64 1.67
C GLY A 398 0.41 3.65 1.81
N LYS A 399 -0.85 4.06 1.56
CA LYS A 399 -2.08 3.27 1.82
C LYS A 399 -2.31 2.20 0.74
N ILE A 400 -1.42 1.23 0.65
CA ILE A 400 -1.38 0.23 -0.44
C ILE A 400 -2.61 -0.69 -0.43
N ARG A 401 -3.03 -1.21 0.73
CA ARG A 401 -4.21 -2.08 0.85
C ARG A 401 -5.43 -1.33 1.38
N ILE A 402 -6.61 -1.71 0.88
CA ILE A 402 -7.96 -1.34 1.34
C ILE A 402 -8.89 -2.56 1.18
N PRO A 403 -10.08 -2.60 1.82
CA PRO A 403 -11.04 -3.69 1.62
C PRO A 403 -11.40 -3.89 0.14
N THR A 404 -11.26 -5.12 -0.35
CA THR A 404 -11.63 -5.52 -1.72
C THR A 404 -12.93 -6.34 -1.72
N ILE A 405 -13.49 -6.61 -2.91
CA ILE A 405 -14.62 -7.54 -3.07
C ILE A 405 -14.32 -8.93 -2.48
N LEU A 406 -13.05 -9.35 -2.50
CA LEU A 406 -12.62 -10.64 -1.98
C LEU A 406 -12.67 -10.71 -0.44
N ASP A 407 -12.35 -9.62 0.26
CA ASP A 407 -12.43 -9.55 1.72
C ASP A 407 -13.88 -9.79 2.21
N TYR A 408 -14.87 -9.19 1.53
CA TYR A 408 -16.30 -9.40 1.80
C TYR A 408 -16.79 -10.79 1.33
N LYS A 409 -16.26 -11.31 0.21
CA LYS A 409 -16.53 -12.69 -0.25
C LYS A 409 -16.09 -13.74 0.77
N GLU A 410 -14.93 -13.56 1.40
CA GLU A 410 -14.49 -14.46 2.47
C GLU A 410 -15.37 -14.38 3.72
N VAL A 411 -16.00 -13.22 4.02
CA VAL A 411 -17.04 -13.16 5.07
C VAL A 411 -18.27 -13.95 4.64
N LEU A 412 -18.76 -13.74 3.41
CA LEU A 412 -19.95 -14.43 2.90
C LEU A 412 -19.78 -15.96 2.87
N SER A 413 -18.62 -16.46 2.43
CA SER A 413 -18.26 -17.89 2.48
C SER A 413 -18.09 -18.45 3.91
N SER A 414 -18.06 -17.60 4.95
CA SER A 414 -18.11 -18.04 6.36
C SER A 414 -19.52 -18.06 6.95
N ILE A 415 -20.50 -17.49 6.25
CA ILE A 415 -21.93 -17.45 6.62
C ILE A 415 -22.71 -18.55 5.90
N VAL A 416 -22.36 -18.83 4.64
CA VAL A 416 -23.03 -19.81 3.77
C VAL A 416 -22.01 -20.77 3.16
N SER A 417 -22.22 -22.07 3.37
CA SER A 417 -21.47 -23.12 2.68
C SER A 417 -21.86 -23.15 1.20
N LEU A 418 -20.88 -23.31 0.32
CA LEU A 418 -21.04 -23.38 -1.13
C LEU A 418 -20.34 -24.63 -1.66
N GLU A 419 -20.94 -25.28 -2.65
CA GLU A 419 -20.26 -26.29 -3.45
C GLU A 419 -19.05 -25.69 -4.17
N ARG A 420 -17.99 -26.50 -4.39
CA ARG A 420 -16.72 -26.03 -4.94
C ARG A 420 -16.89 -25.32 -6.29
N ARG A 421 -17.66 -25.90 -7.21
CA ARG A 421 -18.01 -25.27 -8.50
C ARG A 421 -18.66 -23.90 -8.33
N THR A 422 -19.60 -23.77 -7.39
CA THR A 422 -20.28 -22.50 -7.10
C THR A 422 -19.30 -21.46 -6.53
N LEU A 423 -18.33 -21.89 -5.72
CA LEU A 423 -17.26 -21.02 -5.23
C LEU A 423 -16.28 -20.61 -6.34
N HIS A 424 -16.01 -21.47 -7.32
CA HIS A 424 -15.24 -21.13 -8.53
C HIS A 424 -15.98 -20.10 -9.39
N LEU A 425 -17.27 -20.31 -9.70
CA LEU A 425 -18.08 -19.33 -10.45
C LEU A 425 -18.19 -17.98 -9.73
N TYR A 426 -18.40 -18.00 -8.41
CA TYR A 426 -18.40 -16.78 -7.60
C TYR A 426 -17.03 -16.05 -7.64
N SER A 427 -15.92 -16.79 -7.68
CA SER A 427 -14.58 -16.21 -7.84
C SER A 427 -14.37 -15.61 -9.23
N PHE A 428 -14.85 -16.29 -10.28
CA PHE A 428 -14.79 -15.83 -11.68
C PHE A 428 -15.58 -14.53 -11.88
N ILE A 429 -16.82 -14.44 -11.37
CA ILE A 429 -17.65 -13.22 -11.43
C ILE A 429 -16.96 -12.05 -10.69
N CYS A 430 -16.35 -12.31 -9.53
CA CYS A 430 -15.59 -11.28 -8.81
C CYS A 430 -14.43 -10.73 -9.65
N GLU A 431 -13.69 -11.59 -10.36
CA GLU A 431 -12.54 -11.15 -11.15
C GLU A 431 -12.94 -10.45 -12.46
N LEU A 432 -13.99 -10.90 -13.14
CA LEU A 432 -14.59 -10.19 -14.29
C LEU A 432 -15.07 -8.77 -13.90
N SER A 433 -15.42 -8.55 -12.63
CA SER A 433 -15.80 -7.21 -12.11
C SER A 433 -14.63 -6.21 -12.02
N LEU A 434 -13.37 -6.65 -12.18
CA LEU A 434 -12.19 -5.76 -12.21
C LEU A 434 -12.05 -5.01 -13.53
N LEU A 435 -12.40 -5.66 -14.64
CA LEU A 435 -12.26 -5.12 -16.00
C LEU A 435 -13.17 -3.89 -16.22
N ASN A 436 -14.36 -3.92 -15.63
CA ASN A 436 -15.41 -2.92 -15.84
C ASN A 436 -15.37 -1.76 -14.84
N THR A 437 -15.37 -0.50 -15.32
CA THR A 437 -15.38 0.69 -14.46
C THR A 437 -16.78 1.09 -13.99
N SER A 438 -17.80 0.86 -14.83
CA SER A 438 -19.21 1.14 -14.55
C SER A 438 -19.72 0.48 -13.26
N LEU A 439 -19.28 -0.74 -12.97
CA LEU A 439 -19.60 -1.45 -11.71
C LEU A 439 -19.11 -0.72 -10.45
N GLY A 440 -18.21 0.26 -10.58
CA GLY A 440 -17.73 1.09 -9.47
C GLY A 440 -18.79 2.00 -8.83
N VAL A 441 -20.01 2.10 -9.39
CA VAL A 441 -21.16 2.73 -8.71
C VAL A 441 -21.64 1.96 -7.47
N TYR A 442 -21.23 0.69 -7.34
CA TYR A 442 -21.53 -0.15 -6.18
C TYR A 442 -20.31 -0.24 -5.24
N SER A 443 -20.57 -0.55 -3.97
CA SER A 443 -19.52 -0.80 -2.97
C SER A 443 -18.95 -2.21 -3.08
N PRO A 444 -17.71 -2.47 -2.61
CA PRO A 444 -17.13 -3.80 -2.60
C PRO A 444 -17.99 -4.85 -1.89
N ALA A 445 -18.66 -4.49 -0.79
CA ALA A 445 -19.60 -5.38 -0.09
C ALA A 445 -20.84 -5.70 -0.93
N ARG A 446 -21.44 -4.70 -1.59
CA ARG A 446 -22.62 -4.90 -2.46
C ARG A 446 -22.28 -5.69 -3.73
N LEU A 447 -21.09 -5.48 -4.30
CA LEU A 447 -20.59 -6.29 -5.40
C LEU A 447 -20.35 -7.75 -4.96
N ALA A 448 -19.77 -7.98 -3.79
CA ALA A 448 -19.56 -9.33 -3.26
C ALA A 448 -20.88 -10.07 -3.00
N ALA A 449 -21.88 -9.37 -2.44
CA ALA A 449 -23.22 -9.91 -2.21
C ALA A 449 -23.97 -10.21 -3.53
N ALA A 450 -23.91 -9.30 -4.51
CA ALA A 450 -24.55 -9.49 -5.80
C ALA A 450 -23.87 -10.57 -6.65
N ALA A 451 -22.53 -10.69 -6.61
CA ALA A 451 -21.80 -11.75 -7.29
C ALA A 451 -22.08 -13.14 -6.68
N LEU A 452 -22.28 -13.23 -5.36
CA LEU A 452 -22.75 -14.45 -4.69
C LEU A 452 -24.17 -14.81 -5.15
N LEU A 453 -25.07 -13.84 -5.12
CA LEU A 453 -26.46 -14.01 -5.54
C LEU A 453 -26.52 -14.48 -7.00
N LEU A 454 -25.77 -13.85 -7.90
CA LEU A 454 -25.67 -14.25 -9.30
C LEU A 454 -25.13 -15.68 -9.44
N ALA A 455 -24.01 -16.05 -8.80
CA ALA A 455 -23.47 -17.40 -8.86
C ALA A 455 -24.49 -18.47 -8.43
N LYS A 456 -25.26 -18.20 -7.36
CA LYS A 456 -26.30 -19.12 -6.86
C LYS A 456 -27.54 -19.19 -7.78
N ILE A 457 -27.90 -18.10 -8.48
CA ILE A 457 -28.95 -18.11 -9.51
C ILE A 457 -28.51 -18.91 -10.74
N LEU A 458 -27.27 -18.70 -11.20
CA LEU A 458 -26.72 -19.37 -12.38
C LEU A 458 -26.65 -20.90 -12.18
N HIS A 459 -26.24 -21.36 -11.00
CA HIS A 459 -26.29 -22.77 -10.61
C HIS A 459 -27.69 -23.25 -10.15
N GLY A 460 -28.77 -22.51 -10.45
CA GLY A 460 -30.15 -22.97 -10.27
C GLY A 460 -30.59 -23.24 -8.82
N GLN A 461 -29.92 -22.66 -7.82
CA GLN A 461 -30.23 -22.95 -6.41
C GLN A 461 -31.61 -22.37 -6.03
N ALA A 462 -32.48 -23.18 -5.42
CA ALA A 462 -33.87 -22.79 -5.13
C ALA A 462 -34.03 -21.57 -4.19
N HIS A 463 -33.02 -21.27 -3.36
CA HIS A 463 -33.01 -20.10 -2.47
C HIS A 463 -31.67 -19.34 -2.60
N PRO A 464 -31.48 -18.52 -3.66
CA PRO A 464 -30.23 -17.81 -3.91
C PRO A 464 -29.90 -16.78 -2.84
N TRP A 465 -30.89 -16.01 -2.39
CA TRP A 465 -30.80 -15.13 -1.22
C TRP A 465 -31.65 -15.71 -0.09
N THR A 466 -31.12 -15.77 1.13
CA THR A 466 -31.79 -16.32 2.32
C THR A 466 -32.01 -15.23 3.35
N SER A 467 -32.97 -15.41 4.27
CA SER A 467 -33.16 -14.48 5.40
C SER A 467 -31.87 -14.27 6.21
N GLN A 468 -31.10 -15.34 6.44
CA GLN A 468 -29.77 -15.27 7.07
C GLN A 468 -28.81 -14.33 6.31
N LEU A 469 -28.76 -14.39 4.97
CA LEU A 469 -27.93 -13.48 4.18
C LEU A 469 -28.43 -12.04 4.26
N SER A 470 -29.75 -11.81 4.20
CA SER A 470 -30.34 -10.48 4.37
C SER A 470 -30.03 -9.89 5.75
N GLU A 471 -30.22 -10.65 6.82
CA GLU A 471 -29.98 -10.22 8.20
C GLU A 471 -28.49 -10.00 8.50
N CYS A 472 -27.61 -10.86 7.98
CA CYS A 472 -26.16 -10.72 8.16
C CYS A 472 -25.57 -9.55 7.37
N THR A 473 -26.08 -9.23 6.18
CA THR A 473 -25.48 -8.19 5.31
C THR A 473 -26.19 -6.85 5.36
N GLY A 474 -27.47 -6.83 5.75
CA GLY A 474 -28.35 -5.67 5.64
C GLY A 474 -28.88 -5.40 4.22
N PHE A 475 -28.59 -6.24 3.23
CA PHE A 475 -29.14 -6.12 1.88
C PHE A 475 -30.30 -7.10 1.66
N SER A 476 -31.46 -6.61 1.24
CA SER A 476 -32.52 -7.45 0.68
C SER A 476 -32.11 -7.99 -0.70
N GLN A 477 -32.89 -8.93 -1.24
CA GLN A 477 -32.70 -9.35 -2.63
C GLN A 477 -32.95 -8.19 -3.61
N GLU A 478 -33.92 -7.32 -3.31
CA GLU A 478 -34.30 -6.15 -4.13
C GLU A 478 -33.17 -5.11 -4.21
N ASP A 479 -32.48 -4.83 -3.09
CA ASP A 479 -31.30 -3.95 -3.05
C ASP A 479 -30.16 -4.42 -3.96
N LEU A 480 -30.09 -5.72 -4.22
CA LEU A 480 -29.06 -6.35 -5.03
C LEU A 480 -29.44 -6.49 -6.50
N LEU A 481 -30.73 -6.47 -6.87
CA LEU A 481 -31.17 -6.67 -8.27
C LEU A 481 -30.46 -5.75 -9.28
N PRO A 482 -30.30 -4.42 -9.06
CA PRO A 482 -29.61 -3.57 -10.02
C PRO A 482 -28.13 -3.96 -10.20
N CYS A 483 -27.50 -4.40 -9.11
CA CYS A 483 -26.10 -4.84 -9.09
C CYS A 483 -25.93 -6.21 -9.77
N VAL A 484 -26.84 -7.16 -9.54
CA VAL A 484 -26.89 -8.47 -10.20
C VAL A 484 -27.07 -8.33 -11.71
N LEU A 485 -28.02 -7.50 -12.15
CA LEU A 485 -28.25 -7.24 -13.57
C LEU A 485 -27.05 -6.53 -14.21
N SER A 486 -26.48 -5.52 -13.53
CA SER A 486 -25.26 -4.83 -14.00
C SER A 486 -24.07 -5.78 -14.14
N LEU A 487 -23.89 -6.70 -13.17
CA LEU A 487 -22.83 -7.73 -13.20
C LEU A 487 -23.04 -8.69 -14.36
N HIS A 488 -24.23 -9.30 -14.50
CA HIS A 488 -24.49 -10.22 -15.60
C HIS A 488 -24.31 -9.54 -16.95
N GLN A 489 -24.85 -8.32 -17.11
CA GLN A 489 -24.70 -7.56 -18.34
C GLN A 489 -23.20 -7.35 -18.69
N LYS A 490 -22.42 -6.82 -17.75
CA LYS A 490 -21.02 -6.42 -17.98
C LYS A 490 -20.01 -7.57 -17.98
N CYS A 491 -20.41 -8.75 -17.53
CA CYS A 491 -19.55 -9.93 -17.46
C CYS A 491 -19.90 -11.01 -18.51
N PHE A 492 -21.14 -11.07 -18.99
CA PHE A 492 -21.62 -12.18 -19.84
C PHE A 492 -22.49 -11.80 -21.04
N HIS A 493 -22.97 -10.55 -21.16
CA HIS A 493 -23.88 -10.14 -22.25
C HIS A 493 -23.26 -9.14 -23.22
N ASP A 494 -22.63 -8.08 -22.71
CA ASP A 494 -22.01 -7.06 -23.55
C ASP A 494 -20.79 -7.63 -24.31
N ASP A 495 -20.61 -7.22 -25.57
CA ASP A 495 -19.50 -7.67 -26.42
C ASP A 495 -18.14 -7.48 -25.73
N VAL A 496 -17.34 -8.56 -25.69
CA VAL A 496 -15.97 -8.54 -25.17
C VAL A 496 -15.15 -7.51 -25.96
N PRO A 497 -14.57 -6.48 -25.30
CA PRO A 497 -13.76 -5.48 -25.99
C PRO A 497 -12.58 -6.11 -26.72
N LYS A 498 -12.27 -5.57 -27.90
CA LYS A 498 -11.17 -6.04 -28.74
C LYS A 498 -9.99 -5.08 -28.69
N ASP A 499 -8.80 -5.63 -28.78
CA ASP A 499 -7.55 -4.88 -28.86
C ASP A 499 -7.35 -4.25 -30.27
N TYR A 500 -6.21 -3.59 -30.45
CA TYR A 500 -5.83 -3.00 -31.75
C TYR A 500 -5.56 -4.04 -32.85
N ARG A 501 -5.33 -5.31 -32.50
CA ARG A 501 -5.16 -6.46 -33.40
C ARG A 501 -6.48 -7.20 -33.69
N GLN A 502 -7.61 -6.73 -33.17
CA GLN A 502 -8.95 -7.35 -33.23
C GLN A 502 -9.09 -8.67 -32.45
N VAL A 503 -8.18 -8.95 -31.52
CA VAL A 503 -8.27 -10.06 -30.56
C VAL A 503 -9.20 -9.65 -29.41
N SER A 504 -10.12 -10.54 -29.01
CA SER A 504 -10.98 -10.32 -27.84
C SER A 504 -10.18 -10.47 -26.55
N LEU A 505 -10.35 -9.54 -25.62
CA LEU A 505 -9.67 -9.48 -24.33
C LEU A 505 -10.33 -10.46 -23.34
N ILE A 506 -9.72 -11.63 -23.14
CA ILE A 506 -10.33 -12.79 -22.45
C ILE A 506 -9.43 -13.41 -21.36
N ALA A 507 -8.40 -12.72 -20.88
CA ALA A 507 -7.42 -13.30 -19.96
C ALA A 507 -8.07 -13.80 -18.65
N VAL A 508 -9.08 -13.10 -18.12
CA VAL A 508 -9.86 -13.57 -16.96
C VAL A 508 -10.65 -14.85 -17.28
N LYS A 509 -11.17 -15.01 -18.49
CA LYS A 509 -11.84 -16.25 -18.90
C LYS A 509 -10.82 -17.40 -18.91
N GLN A 510 -9.74 -17.24 -19.67
CA GLN A 510 -8.68 -18.25 -19.83
C GLN A 510 -8.09 -18.70 -18.48
N ARG A 511 -7.85 -17.75 -17.56
CA ARG A 511 -7.38 -18.07 -16.20
C ARG A 511 -8.33 -19.01 -15.45
N PHE A 512 -9.64 -18.90 -15.66
CA PHE A 512 -10.66 -19.77 -15.06
C PHE A 512 -11.03 -20.98 -15.94
N GLU A 513 -10.38 -21.19 -17.08
CA GLU A 513 -10.43 -22.43 -17.86
C GLU A 513 -9.40 -23.48 -17.38
N ASP A 514 -8.50 -23.11 -16.46
CA ASP A 514 -7.56 -23.97 -15.73
C ASP A 514 -8.30 -25.02 -14.86
N GLU A 515 -7.79 -26.26 -14.83
CA GLU A 515 -8.34 -27.40 -14.06
C GLU A 515 -8.55 -27.07 -12.57
N ARG A 516 -7.70 -26.22 -11.99
CA ARG A 516 -7.77 -25.75 -10.59
C ARG A 516 -9.05 -24.95 -10.28
N TYR A 517 -9.80 -24.55 -11.32
CA TYR A 517 -11.10 -23.88 -11.22
C TYR A 517 -12.26 -24.72 -11.80
N GLU A 518 -12.07 -26.04 -11.97
CA GLU A 518 -13.06 -26.97 -12.56
C GLU A 518 -13.53 -26.52 -13.97
N GLU A 519 -12.62 -25.90 -14.73
CA GLU A 519 -12.86 -25.27 -16.05
C GLU A 519 -14.03 -24.28 -16.11
N ILE A 520 -14.38 -23.63 -15.00
CA ILE A 520 -15.60 -22.80 -14.89
C ILE A 520 -15.69 -21.67 -15.94
N GLY A 521 -14.56 -21.20 -16.46
CA GLY A 521 -14.50 -20.24 -17.57
C GLY A 521 -15.19 -20.73 -18.85
N LYS A 522 -15.29 -22.06 -19.06
CA LYS A 522 -15.95 -22.67 -20.24
C LYS A 522 -17.47 -22.83 -20.08
N GLU A 523 -18.04 -22.53 -18.91
CA GLU A 523 -19.46 -22.80 -18.64
C GLU A 523 -20.41 -21.87 -19.41
N GLN A 524 -21.51 -22.44 -19.91
CA GLN A 524 -22.53 -21.71 -20.66
C GLN A 524 -23.53 -21.04 -19.71
N VAL A 525 -23.35 -19.73 -19.52
CA VAL A 525 -24.18 -18.88 -18.67
C VAL A 525 -25.52 -18.58 -19.35
N MET A 526 -26.62 -18.57 -18.58
CA MET A 526 -27.96 -18.19 -19.09
C MET A 526 -27.98 -16.77 -19.67
N SER A 527 -28.89 -16.50 -20.61
CA SER A 527 -29.01 -15.18 -21.24
C SER A 527 -29.52 -14.11 -20.28
N TYR A 528 -29.22 -12.84 -20.57
CA TYR A 528 -29.73 -11.71 -19.80
C TYR A 528 -31.28 -11.68 -19.78
N SER A 529 -31.91 -12.03 -20.90
CA SER A 529 -33.37 -12.16 -21.01
C SER A 529 -33.95 -13.28 -20.14
N GLN A 530 -33.25 -14.41 -19.98
CA GLN A 530 -33.63 -15.48 -19.06
C GLN A 530 -33.47 -15.03 -17.59
N LEU A 531 -32.37 -14.36 -17.26
CA LEU A 531 -32.11 -13.83 -15.92
C LEU A 531 -33.17 -12.80 -15.50
N CYS A 532 -33.50 -11.82 -16.36
CA CYS A 532 -34.58 -10.86 -16.09
C CYS A 532 -35.93 -11.55 -15.86
N SER A 533 -36.23 -12.59 -16.65
CA SER A 533 -37.47 -13.36 -16.51
C SER A 533 -37.54 -14.13 -15.19
N LEU A 534 -36.44 -14.75 -14.75
CA LEU A 534 -36.33 -15.44 -13.46
C LEU A 534 -36.41 -14.48 -12.26
N LEU A 535 -35.92 -13.25 -12.41
CA LEU A 535 -35.96 -12.20 -11.39
C LEU A 535 -37.26 -11.38 -11.41
N GLY A 536 -38.20 -11.68 -12.30
CA GLY A 536 -39.48 -10.96 -12.43
C GLY A 536 -39.33 -9.52 -12.94
N VAL A 537 -38.16 -9.15 -13.45
CA VAL A 537 -37.86 -7.79 -13.93
C VAL A 537 -38.34 -7.64 -15.36
N LYS A 538 -39.25 -6.68 -15.58
CA LYS A 538 -39.67 -6.29 -16.93
C LYS A 538 -38.47 -5.75 -17.70
N GLN A 539 -38.26 -6.23 -18.92
CA GLN A 539 -37.32 -5.60 -19.84
C GLN A 539 -37.89 -4.23 -20.24
N GLU A 540 -37.17 -3.16 -19.92
CA GLU A 540 -37.21 -1.94 -20.72
C GLU A 540 -36.22 -2.15 -21.87
N ASP A 541 -36.63 -1.90 -23.11
CA ASP A 541 -35.74 -2.01 -24.27
C ASP A 541 -34.55 -1.05 -24.07
N PRO A 542 -33.29 -1.54 -24.08
CA PRO A 542 -32.14 -0.66 -23.91
C PRO A 542 -32.04 0.28 -25.10
N ALA A 543 -32.32 1.57 -24.87
CA ALA A 543 -32.12 2.62 -25.87
C ALA A 543 -30.69 2.51 -26.43
N PRO A 544 -30.51 2.51 -27.76
CA PRO A 544 -29.26 2.07 -28.37
C PRO A 544 -28.08 2.94 -27.91
N SER A 545 -27.15 2.30 -27.21
CA SER A 545 -25.88 2.90 -26.78
C SER A 545 -25.21 3.62 -27.96
N PRO A 546 -24.82 4.90 -27.84
CA PRO A 546 -24.24 5.68 -28.93
C PRO A 546 -22.80 5.25 -29.22
N LEU A 547 -22.64 4.09 -29.87
CA LEU A 547 -21.36 3.59 -30.35
C LEU A 547 -20.83 4.46 -31.51
N HIS A 548 -19.51 4.54 -31.58
CA HIS A 548 -18.73 5.14 -32.67
C HIS A 548 -18.93 6.64 -32.96
N ARG A 549 -18.34 7.47 -32.10
CA ARG A 549 -17.38 8.48 -32.60
C ARG A 549 -16.01 8.29 -31.93
N ASN A 550 -14.96 8.55 -32.71
CA ASN A 550 -13.53 8.42 -32.34
C ASN A 550 -13.00 6.98 -32.20
N VAL A 551 -12.93 6.25 -33.33
CA VAL A 551 -12.10 5.04 -33.50
C VAL A 551 -10.67 5.40 -33.99
N VAL A 552 -10.41 6.69 -34.23
CA VAL A 552 -9.08 7.20 -34.64
C VAL A 552 -8.16 7.22 -33.42
N GLU A 553 -6.90 6.79 -33.61
CA GLU A 553 -5.83 6.70 -32.58
C GLU A 553 -5.92 5.56 -31.53
N ILE A 554 -6.23 4.32 -31.96
CA ILE A 554 -5.76 3.10 -31.25
C ILE A 554 -4.60 2.41 -32.01
N GLN A 555 -3.53 3.16 -32.29
CA GLN A 555 -2.24 2.60 -32.68
C GLN A 555 -1.23 2.73 -31.52
N THR A 556 -0.27 1.80 -31.41
CA THR A 556 0.71 1.69 -30.31
C THR A 556 0.06 1.84 -28.92
N PHE A 557 -0.50 0.74 -28.40
CA PHE A 557 -0.98 0.68 -27.00
C PHE A 557 -0.18 -0.35 -26.18
N LEU A 558 -0.06 -1.59 -26.67
CA LEU A 558 0.84 -2.62 -26.13
C LEU A 558 1.67 -3.21 -27.27
N SER A 559 2.67 -2.47 -27.72
CA SER A 559 3.64 -2.94 -28.72
C SER A 559 5.01 -2.44 -28.31
N SER A 560 5.83 -3.33 -27.78
CA SER A 560 7.13 -2.99 -27.21
C SER A 560 8.04 -2.36 -28.27
N PRO A 561 8.65 -1.19 -28.00
CA PRO A 561 9.17 -0.30 -29.04
C PRO A 561 10.54 -0.73 -29.56
N SER A 562 10.57 -1.85 -30.30
CA SER A 562 11.78 -2.36 -30.97
C SER A 562 12.33 -1.33 -31.98
N GLY A 563 13.38 -0.64 -31.56
CA GLY A 563 13.94 0.51 -32.26
C GLY A 563 14.58 0.14 -33.59
N LYS A 564 13.99 0.64 -34.69
CA LYS A 564 14.47 0.45 -36.07
C LYS A 564 15.93 0.91 -36.25
N ARG A 565 16.89 -0.02 -36.21
CA ARG A 565 18.27 0.25 -36.66
C ARG A 565 18.29 0.40 -38.18
N ALA A 566 18.51 1.63 -38.66
CA ALA A 566 18.62 1.90 -40.10
C ALA A 566 19.90 1.25 -40.68
N LYS A 567 19.74 0.27 -41.57
CA LYS A 567 20.87 -0.30 -42.33
C LYS A 567 21.43 0.76 -43.30
N ARG A 568 22.68 1.17 -43.12
CA ARG A 568 23.49 1.67 -44.24
C ARG A 568 23.94 0.49 -45.11
N ARG A 569 24.12 0.76 -46.40
CA ARG A 569 24.22 -0.21 -47.49
C ARG A 569 25.66 -0.69 -47.72
N ARG A 570 25.82 -2.00 -47.91
CA ARG A 570 26.76 -2.59 -48.88
C ARG A 570 26.26 -3.97 -49.30
N GLU A 571 26.20 -4.20 -50.60
CA GLU A 571 26.12 -5.51 -51.25
C GLU A 571 27.37 -6.37 -50.89
N ASP A 572 27.39 -7.70 -50.99
CA ASP A 572 27.10 -8.55 -52.17
C ASP A 572 26.57 -9.97 -51.83
N SER A 573 25.87 -10.59 -52.80
CA SER A 573 25.80 -12.06 -53.08
C SER A 573 25.33 -13.03 -51.96
N ILE A 574 24.38 -13.98 -52.13
CA ILE A 574 23.63 -14.51 -53.30
C ILE A 574 22.27 -15.08 -52.81
N GLN A 575 21.34 -15.32 -53.75
CA GLN A 575 20.01 -15.94 -53.59
C GLN A 575 20.03 -17.44 -53.15
N ASP A 576 18.93 -18.11 -52.73
CA ASP A 576 17.49 -17.86 -52.96
C ASP A 576 16.54 -18.32 -51.84
N ASP A 577 15.36 -17.69 -51.84
CA ASP A 577 14.00 -18.12 -51.42
C ASP A 577 13.74 -19.24 -50.36
N ARG A 578 13.12 -18.86 -49.21
CA ARG A 578 11.79 -19.36 -48.79
C ARG A 578 11.21 -18.73 -47.50
N GLY A 579 9.90 -18.43 -47.55
CA GLY A 579 8.94 -18.69 -46.47
C GLY A 579 9.08 -17.98 -45.10
N SER A 580 8.40 -16.85 -44.94
CA SER A 580 8.11 -16.27 -43.61
C SER A 580 7.11 -17.11 -42.82
N PHE A 581 7.42 -17.48 -41.57
CA PHE A 581 6.43 -17.61 -40.49
C PHE A 581 7.01 -17.23 -39.13
N VAL A 582 6.27 -16.39 -38.38
CA VAL A 582 6.51 -16.06 -36.96
C VAL A 582 5.17 -16.14 -36.24
N THR A 583 4.95 -17.22 -35.49
CA THR A 583 3.80 -17.41 -34.60
C THR A 583 4.18 -18.37 -33.48
N THR A 584 4.06 -17.94 -32.24
CA THR A 584 4.04 -18.81 -31.07
C THR A 584 2.74 -19.63 -31.11
N PRO A 585 2.77 -20.97 -31.13
CA PRO A 585 1.56 -21.80 -31.05
C PRO A 585 1.09 -21.94 -29.60
N THR A 586 -0.21 -22.17 -29.41
CA THR A 586 -0.81 -22.48 -28.10
C THR A 586 -1.47 -23.85 -28.14
N ALA A 587 -1.06 -24.74 -27.22
CA ALA A 587 -1.69 -26.00 -26.83
C ALA A 587 -1.69 -27.20 -27.81
N GLU A 588 -1.94 -28.37 -27.18
CA GLU A 588 -2.31 -29.69 -27.74
C GLU A 588 -1.36 -30.40 -28.72
N LEU A 589 -0.62 -31.39 -28.20
CA LEU A 589 -0.32 -32.65 -28.90
C LEU A 589 -0.46 -33.85 -27.95
N SER A 590 -1.15 -34.88 -28.41
CA SER A 590 -1.22 -36.20 -27.76
C SER A 590 -0.07 -37.11 -28.23
N SER A 591 0.23 -38.12 -27.43
CA SER A 591 1.31 -39.11 -27.63
C SER A 591 1.47 -39.67 -29.05
N GLN A 592 2.61 -39.39 -29.69
CA GLN A 592 3.51 -40.38 -30.30
C GLN A 592 4.87 -39.77 -30.71
N GLU A 593 5.82 -40.62 -31.10
CA GLU A 593 7.15 -40.30 -31.66
C GLU A 593 8.22 -39.71 -30.71
N GLU A 594 8.57 -40.46 -29.65
CA GLU A 594 9.95 -40.45 -29.15
C GLU A 594 10.88 -41.11 -30.18
N SER A 595 11.68 -40.33 -30.91
CA SER A 595 13.09 -40.65 -31.25
C SER A 595 13.76 -39.49 -32.02
N LEU A 596 15.10 -39.47 -32.02
CA LEU A 596 15.94 -38.58 -32.84
C LEU A 596 15.90 -37.07 -32.52
N LEU A 597 16.07 -36.68 -31.25
CA LEU A 597 16.67 -35.37 -30.90
C LEU A 597 17.44 -35.39 -29.56
N ASP A 598 18.16 -36.48 -29.30
CA ASP A 598 19.07 -36.60 -28.17
C ASP A 598 20.42 -35.90 -28.46
N ASN A 599 21.04 -35.30 -27.44
CA ASN A 599 22.22 -34.41 -27.50
C ASN A 599 21.99 -32.99 -28.08
N PHE A 600 21.19 -32.14 -27.41
CA PHE A 600 21.55 -30.73 -27.11
C PHE A 600 20.46 -30.01 -26.29
N LEU A 601 20.36 -30.31 -24.99
CA LEU A 601 19.82 -29.44 -23.90
C LEU A 601 19.78 -30.25 -22.59
N ASP A 602 20.76 -30.06 -21.71
CA ASP A 602 20.73 -30.60 -20.33
C ASP A 602 20.65 -29.44 -19.33
N TRP A 603 19.43 -29.19 -18.85
CA TRP A 603 19.13 -28.38 -17.67
C TRP A 603 17.98 -29.03 -16.91
N SER A 604 18.30 -30.11 -16.18
CA SER A 604 17.36 -30.77 -15.28
C SER A 604 16.79 -29.78 -14.24
N LEU A 605 15.49 -29.51 -14.31
CA LEU A 605 14.75 -28.77 -13.29
C LEU A 605 14.53 -29.64 -12.05
N ASP A 606 15.59 -29.81 -11.25
CA ASP A 606 15.46 -30.35 -9.88
C ASP A 606 14.62 -29.38 -9.03
N SER A 607 13.49 -29.86 -8.51
CA SER A 607 12.50 -29.07 -7.78
C SER A 607 12.97 -28.62 -6.39
N CYS A 608 13.84 -27.61 -6.35
CA CYS A 608 14.32 -26.96 -5.13
C CYS A 608 14.09 -25.44 -5.18
N SER A 609 13.43 -24.91 -4.15
CA SER A 609 13.18 -23.47 -3.96
C SER A 609 14.50 -22.70 -3.76
N GLY A 610 15.06 -22.18 -4.84
CA GLY A 610 16.28 -21.36 -4.85
C GLY A 610 16.01 -19.89 -5.17
N TYR A 611 15.36 -19.15 -4.26
CA TYR A 611 15.19 -17.70 -4.41
C TYR A 611 16.52 -16.97 -4.13
N GLU A 612 17.36 -16.82 -5.15
CA GLU A 612 18.53 -15.95 -5.08
C GLU A 612 18.11 -14.49 -4.86
N GLY A 613 18.89 -13.79 -4.04
CA GLY A 613 18.46 -12.58 -3.35
C GLY A 613 18.09 -11.39 -4.24
N ASP A 614 17.42 -10.42 -3.61
CA ASP A 614 16.83 -9.23 -4.24
C ASP A 614 17.90 -8.16 -4.55
N GLN A 615 18.91 -8.54 -5.36
CA GLN A 615 20.15 -7.83 -5.75
C GLN A 615 19.94 -6.48 -6.48
N GLU A 616 18.70 -5.99 -6.55
CA GLU A 616 18.30 -4.73 -7.20
C GLU A 616 19.13 -3.51 -6.77
N SER A 617 19.58 -3.46 -5.51
CA SER A 617 20.40 -2.35 -4.98
C SER A 617 21.90 -2.50 -5.25
N GLU A 618 22.36 -3.60 -5.84
CA GLU A 618 23.74 -3.72 -6.31
C GLU A 618 23.84 -3.17 -7.75
N GLY A 619 24.55 -2.05 -7.89
CA GLY A 619 24.91 -1.51 -9.20
C GLY A 619 25.87 -2.45 -9.94
N GLU A 620 25.83 -2.40 -11.27
CA GLU A 620 26.50 -3.32 -12.18
C GLU A 620 27.98 -3.53 -11.84
N ARG A 621 28.35 -4.78 -11.49
CA ARG A 621 29.74 -5.21 -11.27
C ARG A 621 30.28 -5.94 -12.51
N GLU A 622 30.56 -5.20 -13.57
CA GLU A 622 31.57 -5.63 -14.54
C GLU A 622 32.86 -4.85 -14.25
N GLY A 623 33.87 -5.55 -13.73
CA GLY A 623 35.09 -4.94 -13.19
C GLY A 623 35.91 -5.91 -12.36
N ASP A 624 36.63 -6.81 -13.04
CA ASP A 624 37.46 -7.85 -12.42
C ASP A 624 38.77 -7.27 -11.84
N VAL A 625 38.84 -7.13 -10.51
CA VAL A 625 40.06 -6.73 -9.77
C VAL A 625 40.12 -7.45 -8.43
N THR A 626 41.31 -7.97 -8.08
CA THR A 626 41.60 -8.72 -6.86
C THR A 626 41.79 -7.85 -5.60
N SER A 627 41.55 -8.45 -4.43
CA SER A 627 41.74 -7.86 -3.10
C SER A 627 43.21 -7.46 -2.80
N PRO A 628 43.45 -6.57 -1.81
CA PRO A 628 43.61 -7.08 -0.45
C PRO A 628 42.87 -6.29 0.64
N SER A 629 42.76 -6.90 1.82
CA SER A 629 42.03 -6.37 2.99
C SER A 629 42.75 -5.23 3.71
N GLY A 630 41.97 -4.28 4.24
CA GLY A 630 42.43 -3.29 5.21
C GLY A 630 41.36 -3.03 6.26
N ILE A 631 41.72 -3.06 7.55
CA ILE A 631 40.85 -2.64 8.65
C ILE A 631 40.99 -1.12 8.80
N LEU A 632 39.87 -0.41 8.86
CA LEU A 632 39.83 1.01 9.17
C LEU A 632 38.77 1.26 10.25
N ASP A 633 39.23 1.85 11.35
CA ASP A 633 38.44 2.14 12.54
C ASP A 633 37.71 3.49 12.33
N VAL A 634 36.38 3.49 12.38
CA VAL A 634 35.56 4.67 12.09
C VAL A 634 35.04 5.27 13.40
N THR A 635 35.79 6.23 13.94
CA THR A 635 35.38 7.00 15.11
C THR A 635 34.08 7.75 14.84
N VAL A 636 33.06 7.52 15.68
CA VAL A 636 31.77 8.21 15.59
C VAL A 636 31.94 9.70 15.87
N LEU A 637 31.75 10.54 14.85
CA LEU A 637 31.64 11.99 15.00
C LEU A 637 30.18 12.40 15.17
N TYR A 638 29.81 12.70 16.42
CA TYR A 638 28.56 13.36 16.77
C TYR A 638 28.63 14.84 16.33
N LEU A 639 27.63 15.33 15.60
CA LEU A 639 27.53 16.74 15.22
C LEU A 639 26.42 17.41 16.02
N ASP A 640 26.80 18.33 16.90
CA ASP A 640 25.91 19.09 17.77
C ASP A 640 25.44 20.37 17.05
N PRO A 641 24.13 20.60 16.85
CA PRO A 641 23.61 21.69 16.00
C PRO A 641 23.55 23.05 16.73
N ALA A 642 24.70 23.58 17.15
CA ALA A 642 24.76 24.84 17.90
C ALA A 642 25.96 25.75 17.53
N GLU A 643 26.00 26.24 16.28
CA GLU A 643 26.65 27.51 15.88
C GLU A 643 26.52 27.70 14.35
N HIS A 644 26.07 28.89 13.88
CA HIS A 644 26.39 29.54 12.59
C HIS A 644 25.48 30.79 12.41
N CYS A 645 25.96 31.97 12.81
CA CYS A 645 25.33 33.25 12.48
C CYS A 645 26.35 34.39 12.47
N GLY A 646 26.32 35.21 11.42
CA GLY A 646 27.32 36.24 11.15
C GLY A 646 28.57 35.69 10.42
N GLN A 647 29.25 36.46 9.57
CA GLN A 647 28.96 37.81 9.05
C GLN A 647 29.44 37.90 7.58
N ASP A 648 28.84 38.81 6.80
CA ASP A 648 29.58 39.67 5.87
C ASP A 648 28.62 40.68 5.20
N SER A 649 28.66 41.93 5.66
CA SER A 649 28.14 43.12 4.97
C SER A 649 28.48 44.36 5.80
N SER A 650 29.46 45.15 5.36
CA SER A 650 29.59 46.56 5.76
C SER A 650 29.03 47.45 4.65
N ASP A 651 28.42 48.57 5.02
CA ASP A 651 29.01 49.90 4.81
C ASP A 651 28.05 50.98 5.35
N GLU A 652 28.63 51.88 6.16
CA GLU A 652 28.19 53.22 6.59
C GLU A 652 26.78 53.74 6.20
N ASP A 653 26.00 54.19 7.18
CA ASP A 653 26.06 55.62 7.58
C ASP A 653 25.47 55.84 8.99
N SER A 654 25.70 57.01 9.61
CA SER A 654 25.76 57.10 11.08
C SER A 654 24.99 58.25 11.78
N LEU A 655 24.64 58.00 13.06
CA LEU A 655 24.27 58.97 14.13
C LEU A 655 22.92 59.73 14.06
N PRO A 656 22.40 60.26 15.20
CA PRO A 656 22.54 59.83 16.60
C PRO A 656 21.23 59.85 17.42
N GLY A 657 21.22 59.18 18.59
CA GLY A 657 20.42 59.64 19.74
C GLY A 657 19.74 58.56 20.60
N GLU A 658 20.48 57.99 21.55
CA GLU A 658 19.88 57.33 22.73
C GLU A 658 20.09 58.21 23.98
N TRP A 659 19.08 58.22 24.87
CA TRP A 659 19.26 58.52 26.29
C TRP A 659 18.50 57.49 27.11
N ASP A 660 19.24 56.86 28.02
CA ASP A 660 18.79 55.86 28.99
C ASP A 660 17.82 56.48 30.02
N GLY A 661 16.94 55.70 30.67
CA GLY A 661 15.80 56.34 31.35
C GLY A 661 14.94 55.64 32.41
N SER A 662 15.15 54.38 32.80
CA SER A 662 14.58 53.73 34.02
C SER A 662 13.03 53.61 34.19
N GLY A 663 12.58 52.61 34.98
CA GLY A 663 11.26 52.67 35.64
C GLY A 663 10.35 51.43 35.55
N ALA A 664 10.57 50.43 36.42
CA ALA A 664 9.50 49.52 36.90
C ALA A 664 9.04 49.99 38.29
N PRO A 665 7.75 49.80 38.70
CA PRO A 665 7.35 48.49 39.23
C PRO A 665 5.86 48.06 39.02
N HIS A 666 5.62 46.78 39.31
CA HIS A 666 4.37 46.08 39.66
C HIS A 666 3.00 46.80 39.61
N ARG A 667 2.00 46.10 39.04
CA ARG A 667 0.73 45.82 39.73
C ARG A 667 0.01 44.57 39.21
N GLU A 668 -0.81 43.96 40.06
CA GLU A 668 -1.72 42.84 39.75
C GLU A 668 -3.06 43.38 39.18
N GLY A 669 -3.79 42.56 38.40
CA GLY A 669 -5.11 42.94 37.86
C GLY A 669 -5.76 41.92 36.92
N GLU A 670 -6.66 41.11 37.49
CA GLU A 670 -7.92 40.55 36.95
C GLU A 670 -8.05 40.11 35.46
N LEU A 671 -8.45 38.83 35.30
CA LEU A 671 -9.17 38.29 34.11
C LEU A 671 -10.62 38.84 34.09
N PRO A 672 -11.24 39.09 32.91
CA PRO A 672 -11.97 37.98 32.24
C PRO A 672 -12.12 38.09 30.70
N GLY A 673 -12.66 37.03 30.07
CA GLY A 673 -13.36 37.12 28.79
C GLY A 673 -12.99 36.08 27.73
N ALA A 674 -13.78 35.00 27.65
CA ALA A 674 -13.74 34.06 26.51
C ALA A 674 -14.94 34.29 25.58
N TYR A 675 -14.81 33.95 24.30
CA TYR A 675 -15.95 33.78 23.39
C TYR A 675 -15.86 32.46 22.62
N LEU A 676 -17.04 31.85 22.41
CA LEU A 676 -17.23 30.49 21.94
C LEU A 676 -17.75 30.45 20.51
N THR A 677 -17.53 29.32 19.82
CA THR A 677 -18.24 28.96 18.59
C THR A 677 -19.69 28.53 18.88
N PRO A 678 -20.63 28.73 17.94
CA PRO A 678 -22.06 28.50 18.19
C PRO A 678 -22.52 27.04 18.00
N ARG A 679 -23.62 26.69 18.67
CA ARG A 679 -24.38 25.42 18.60
C ARG A 679 -25.87 25.75 18.78
N ASN A 680 -26.79 24.99 18.15
CA ASN A 680 -28.18 24.70 18.57
C ASN A 680 -29.05 24.14 17.41
N PRO A 681 -30.27 23.57 17.64
CA PRO A 681 -30.88 23.08 18.89
C PRO A 681 -31.54 21.67 18.85
N ASN A 682 -31.51 20.98 20.00
CA ASN A 682 -32.59 20.32 20.81
C ASN A 682 -34.02 20.03 20.25
N PRO A 683 -34.87 19.24 20.96
CA PRO A 683 -34.70 18.44 22.21
C PRO A 683 -34.98 16.92 21.95
N GLU A 684 -35.41 15.96 22.81
CA GLU A 684 -35.86 15.75 24.22
C GLU A 684 -35.33 14.35 24.71
N GLY A 685 -35.52 13.81 25.92
CA GLY A 685 -36.13 14.27 27.19
C GLY A 685 -36.55 13.10 28.13
N SER A 686 -36.60 13.34 29.46
CA SER A 686 -37.09 12.46 30.55
C SER A 686 -36.35 11.13 30.89
N SER A 687 -36.35 10.55 32.11
CA SER A 687 -36.14 11.02 33.51
C SER A 687 -36.36 9.85 34.50
N GLY A 688 -35.56 9.71 35.59
CA GLY A 688 -36.02 9.02 36.82
C GLY A 688 -35.01 8.31 37.75
N TYR A 689 -34.76 8.92 38.93
CA TYR A 689 -34.46 8.34 40.28
C TYR A 689 -33.33 7.28 40.47
N SER A 690 -32.63 7.15 41.62
CA SER A 690 -32.26 8.06 42.74
C SER A 690 -31.21 7.38 43.64
N SER A 691 -30.55 8.13 44.55
CA SER A 691 -29.40 7.66 45.36
C SER A 691 -29.60 7.74 46.89
N VAL A 692 -28.94 6.84 47.66
CA VAL A 692 -28.72 6.91 49.14
C VAL A 692 -27.35 6.26 49.49
N ASN A 693 -26.79 6.55 50.68
CA ASN A 693 -25.40 6.28 51.09
C ASN A 693 -25.23 5.29 52.30
N THR A 694 -23.95 4.96 52.57
CA THR A 694 -23.27 4.77 53.90
C THR A 694 -23.33 3.45 54.72
N ALA A 695 -22.14 2.84 54.84
CA ALA A 695 -21.40 2.41 56.07
C ALA A 695 -21.84 1.25 57.02
N SER A 696 -20.84 0.51 57.52
CA SER A 696 -20.85 -0.63 58.49
C SER A 696 -20.38 -0.19 59.91
N PRO A 697 -20.39 -1.01 61.01
CA PRO A 697 -19.45 -2.16 61.21
C PRO A 697 -19.82 -3.29 62.26
N THR A 698 -18.90 -4.28 62.45
CA THR A 698 -18.68 -5.18 63.66
C THR A 698 -19.75 -6.25 64.06
N SER A 699 -19.49 -7.36 64.81
CA SER A 699 -18.31 -7.92 65.53
C SER A 699 -18.30 -9.47 65.78
N SER A 700 -17.13 -10.11 65.61
CA SER A 700 -16.44 -11.23 66.35
C SER A 700 -17.09 -12.31 67.26
N VAL A 701 -16.59 -13.56 67.13
CA VAL A 701 -16.28 -14.60 68.18
C VAL A 701 -15.14 -15.51 67.63
N GLU A 702 -14.42 -16.37 68.38
CA GLU A 702 -13.29 -16.14 69.31
C GLU A 702 -12.66 -17.51 69.71
N SER A 703 -11.31 -17.68 69.67
CA SER A 703 -10.48 -18.57 70.56
C SER A 703 -9.07 -18.90 69.99
N SER A 704 -8.07 -19.04 70.88
CA SER A 704 -6.64 -19.41 70.67
C SER A 704 -6.02 -19.75 72.06
N PRO A 705 -4.91 -20.54 72.22
CA PRO A 705 -3.50 -20.10 71.98
C PRO A 705 -2.55 -21.21 71.44
N GLY A 706 -1.35 -20.96 70.86
CA GLY A 706 -0.06 -20.57 71.48
C GLY A 706 1.01 -21.68 71.24
N ALA A 707 2.35 -21.53 71.27
CA ALA A 707 3.28 -20.40 71.43
C ALA A 707 4.71 -20.77 70.81
N PRO A 708 5.92 -20.21 71.13
CA PRO A 708 6.97 -19.92 70.11
C PRO A 708 8.39 -20.58 70.40
N PRO A 709 9.59 -19.97 70.14
CA PRO A 709 10.32 -19.81 68.85
C PRO A 709 11.86 -20.17 68.83
N LYS A 710 12.55 -19.89 67.68
CA LYS A 710 14.00 -19.53 67.42
C LYS A 710 15.02 -20.59 66.87
N PRO A 711 16.15 -20.17 66.23
CA PRO A 711 17.01 -21.01 65.34
C PRO A 711 18.57 -20.95 65.53
N THR A 712 19.36 -21.84 64.88
CA THR A 712 20.81 -21.59 64.54
C THR A 712 21.50 -22.52 63.48
N SER A 713 22.22 -21.90 62.53
CA SER A 713 23.57 -22.17 61.90
C SER A 713 24.26 -23.56 61.68
N ALA A 714 24.70 -23.79 60.43
CA ALA A 714 26.11 -24.00 59.93
C ALA A 714 26.87 -25.38 59.84
N LEU A 715 27.28 -25.71 58.58
CA LEU A 715 28.62 -26.12 58.02
C LEU A 715 29.50 -27.28 58.60
N PRO A 716 30.29 -28.01 57.76
CA PRO A 716 31.69 -27.63 57.40
C PRO A 716 32.16 -27.96 55.94
N GLN A 717 33.48 -27.89 55.67
CA GLN A 717 34.14 -27.82 54.32
C GLN A 717 35.01 -29.05 53.92
N GLY A 718 35.49 -29.08 52.66
CA GLY A 718 36.64 -29.90 52.17
C GLY A 718 37.12 -29.52 50.75
N ASN A 719 38.43 -29.57 50.46
CA ASN A 719 39.08 -29.03 49.22
C ASN A 719 39.97 -30.06 48.49
N ALA A 720 40.13 -29.94 47.16
CA ALA A 720 41.33 -30.33 46.38
C ALA A 720 41.32 -29.68 44.96
N MET A 721 42.49 -29.60 44.29
CA MET A 721 42.68 -28.94 42.98
C MET A 721 43.30 -29.88 41.94
N ASN A 722 43.10 -29.63 40.63
CA ASN A 722 44.20 -29.49 39.66
C ASN A 722 43.79 -28.86 38.30
N ARG A 723 44.81 -28.51 37.49
CA ARG A 723 44.72 -27.87 36.15
C ARG A 723 44.77 -28.90 35.00
N GLU A 724 44.29 -28.53 33.81
CA GLU A 724 45.16 -28.22 32.64
C GLU A 724 44.37 -27.71 31.40
N LEU A 725 45.08 -27.23 30.38
CA LEU A 725 44.55 -26.73 29.10
C LEU A 725 44.65 -27.82 28.01
N CYS A 726 43.80 -27.77 26.97
CA CYS A 726 44.25 -27.70 25.57
C CYS A 726 43.12 -27.57 24.53
N GLN A 727 43.52 -27.04 23.37
CA GLN A 727 42.87 -26.98 22.05
C GLN A 727 43.92 -27.51 21.04
N PRO A 728 43.70 -27.60 19.70
CA PRO A 728 42.47 -27.66 18.89
C PRO A 728 42.53 -28.86 17.86
N HIS A 729 42.02 -28.67 16.64
CA HIS A 729 42.12 -29.53 15.41
C HIS A 729 41.20 -30.76 15.28
N TYR A 730 40.89 -31.27 14.07
CA TYR A 730 40.51 -30.69 12.74
C TYR A 730 40.17 -31.89 11.81
N LEU A 731 39.36 -31.71 10.75
CA LEU A 731 39.06 -32.72 9.69
C LEU A 731 38.29 -34.00 10.17
N HIS A 732 37.70 -34.86 9.31
CA HIS A 732 37.74 -34.94 7.85
C HIS A 732 36.40 -35.37 7.22
N ARG A 733 36.09 -34.83 6.04
CA ARG A 733 34.98 -35.18 5.13
C ARG A 733 35.16 -36.58 4.51
N ARG A 734 34.09 -37.40 4.43
CA ARG A 734 33.97 -38.54 3.48
C ARG A 734 32.53 -38.76 3.01
N GLN A 735 32.37 -38.93 1.70
CA GLN A 735 31.16 -39.42 1.02
C GLN A 735 31.16 -40.97 1.00
N VAL A 736 30.06 -41.63 0.61
CA VAL A 736 30.05 -42.61 -0.52
C VAL A 736 28.65 -43.21 -0.83
N LYS A 737 28.28 -43.14 -2.12
CA LYS A 737 27.39 -43.98 -2.96
C LYS A 737 25.93 -44.33 -2.55
N ARG A 738 25.04 -44.00 -3.50
CA ARG A 738 23.78 -44.67 -3.87
C ARG A 738 23.89 -46.21 -3.92
N LYS A 739 22.77 -46.91 -3.68
CA LYS A 739 22.38 -48.09 -4.49
C LYS A 739 20.85 -48.26 -4.50
N ASN A 740 20.32 -48.85 -5.58
CA ASN A 740 18.89 -48.95 -5.89
C ASN A 740 18.32 -50.30 -5.43
N MET A 741 17.00 -50.39 -5.21
CA MET A 741 16.03 -51.26 -5.95
C MET A 741 14.64 -51.26 -5.27
N ALA A 742 13.64 -51.79 -5.97
CA ALA A 742 12.27 -52.06 -5.51
C ALA A 742 12.23 -53.42 -4.71
N GLU A 743 11.13 -54.00 -4.22
CA GLU A 743 9.72 -54.03 -4.68
C GLU A 743 8.69 -54.24 -3.53
N HIS A 744 7.41 -54.10 -3.88
CA HIS A 744 6.20 -54.73 -3.32
C HIS A 744 6.15 -55.27 -1.86
N THR A 745 5.19 -54.74 -1.09
CA THR A 745 4.16 -55.59 -0.45
C THR A 745 2.82 -54.84 -0.37
N GLU A 746 1.70 -55.55 -0.55
CA GLU A 746 0.37 -55.07 -0.17
C GLU A 746 0.09 -55.41 1.30
N GLU A 747 -0.73 -54.63 2.01
CA GLU A 747 -1.75 -55.20 2.88
C GLU A 747 -2.93 -54.23 3.12
N ARG A 748 -4.15 -54.76 3.07
CA ARG A 748 -5.41 -54.05 3.40
C ARG A 748 -5.85 -54.43 4.81
N LEU A 749 -6.49 -53.51 5.54
CA LEU A 749 -7.51 -53.88 6.54
C LEU A 749 -8.67 -52.87 6.54
N ASN A 750 -9.82 -53.28 7.10
CA ASN A 750 -11.14 -52.90 6.58
C ASN A 750 -11.99 -51.94 7.43
N LEU A 751 -13.01 -51.40 6.75
CA LEU A 751 -14.15 -50.62 7.25
C LEU A 751 -15.18 -51.43 8.06
N GLY A 752 -16.09 -50.72 8.73
CA GLY A 752 -17.36 -51.23 9.27
C GLY A 752 -17.43 -51.18 10.80
N PHE A 753 -18.58 -50.96 11.45
CA PHE A 753 -19.98 -50.65 11.06
C PHE A 753 -20.55 -49.72 12.19
N LEU A 754 -21.76 -49.14 12.19
CA LEU A 754 -23.09 -49.62 11.79
C LEU A 754 -24.06 -48.42 11.69
N SER A 755 -25.16 -48.57 10.95
CA SER A 755 -26.25 -47.56 10.82
C SER A 755 -27.50 -47.95 11.64
N LEU A 756 -28.22 -46.94 12.12
CA LEU A 756 -29.69 -46.93 12.28
C LEU A 756 -30.22 -45.51 12.12
#